data_AF-A0AB32W130-F1
#
_entry.id   AF-A0AB32W130-F1
#
_cell.length_a   1.000
_cell.length_b   1.000
_cell.length_c   1.000
_cell.angle_alpha   90.00
_cell.angle_beta   90.00
_cell.angle_gamma   90.00
#
_symmetry.space_group_name_H-M   'P 1'
#
loop_
_entity.id
_entity.type
_entity.pdbx_description
1 polymer ?
#
loop_
_entity_poly.entity_id
_entity_poly.type
_entity_poly.pdbx_seq_one_letter_code
_entity_poly.pdbx_strand_id
1 'polypeptide(L)'
;MGGRGLIAGRTAHAPPLHKFEPLRRTALNRLFAVVYASAIIALLYRHAQTLIYSATSLLSFSLSLSLLISDLVLAFMWTGAQAFRVFPIRRKEFPENLRKIIKEEDFPGLDVFICTADPYKEPPMNVVNTALSLMAYDYPTEKISVYVSDDGGSAFTLFAFMEAAKFASHWLPFCREHNMMERSPEVYFASTYHSWSPEIEKIKMMYEIMKVKVKHIVDKGEISDEYIVDNEYREVFRKWTDGFTRMDHPAVVQVILDKSKDKDISGNFLPNLIYVSRQKSKTSPHHFKAGALNVLLRVSAVMTNAPLILTQDCDMYSNDPQTPLRVLCYLSDPALQSKLAYIQFPQRFHGLNQTDIYASEYKRLFQINPMGFNGLMGPNYVGSGCFFCRRAFFGGPSTLVPPKIPELSPDHVVDKPINSQKILSLAHNVAGCDYENQTEHWGSKNGFRYGSLVEDFYTGYRLQSEGWKSLFCHPERAAFLGDVPITLLDLLSQCKRWCIGLLEVTFSKYNTLIFGSRSMGIMMGLAYSHYAFWPIWGIPITLYSFLPQLALLNKVSIFPKVSEPWCFLYVFLFLGAYGQDFLDFVLAGGTVRRWWNAQRMWMIRGLSCFLLSSVEYLLKSLGISTHSFSLTSKVLDDEQSKRYDQSIFEFGVPSPLFVPLTMAAIINLFSFAWGLIEFWDNGSNKEGLALQMVLAGFIVLNCLPIYGAIALRSDKGKMPTQITVISTFLSVALYIFAYLILKQ
;
A
#
# COMPACT_ATOMS: atom_id res chain seq x y z
N MET A 1 25.47 -18.13 -25.85
CA MET A 1 26.82 -18.62 -25.55
C MET A 1 27.63 -17.49 -24.92
N GLY A 2 28.34 -17.79 -23.83
CA GLY A 2 29.56 -17.12 -23.36
C GLY A 2 29.55 -15.60 -23.13
N GLY A 3 29.32 -15.18 -21.89
CA GLY A 3 29.68 -13.85 -21.38
C GLY A 3 30.16 -13.97 -19.93
N ARG A 4 31.32 -14.63 -19.73
CA ARG A 4 32.01 -14.75 -18.45
C ARG A 4 32.51 -13.38 -17.98
N GLY A 5 32.33 -13.12 -16.69
CA GLY A 5 33.38 -12.63 -15.79
C GLY A 5 34.02 -11.28 -16.11
N LEU A 6 33.54 -10.24 -15.44
CA LEU A 6 34.39 -9.14 -14.98
C LEU A 6 34.22 -9.04 -13.46
N ILE A 7 34.94 -9.94 -12.78
CA ILE A 7 35.33 -9.77 -11.38
C ILE A 7 36.74 -9.20 -11.43
N ALA A 8 36.89 -7.91 -11.16
CA ALA A 8 38.16 -7.24 -10.93
C ALA A 8 37.86 -5.99 -10.08
N GLY A 9 38.33 -5.85 -8.84
CA GLY A 9 39.03 -6.76 -7.94
C GLY A 9 38.49 -6.60 -6.53
N ARG A 10 38.33 -7.71 -5.80
CA ARG A 10 38.09 -7.70 -4.36
C ARG A 10 39.25 -8.42 -3.71
N THR A 11 39.82 -7.77 -2.69
CA THR A 11 40.66 -8.39 -1.68
C THR A 11 40.10 -9.75 -1.29
N ALA A 12 40.93 -10.80 -1.39
CA ALA A 12 40.56 -12.12 -0.93
C ALA A 12 40.27 -12.08 0.58
N HIS A 13 39.17 -12.71 1.02
CA HIS A 13 38.81 -13.11 2.40
C HIS A 13 37.64 -12.42 3.15
N ALA A 14 36.94 -11.41 2.60
CA ALA A 14 35.71 -10.93 3.27
C ALA A 14 34.46 -11.78 2.86
N PRO A 15 33.65 -12.30 3.82
CA PRO A 15 32.45 -13.06 3.50
C PRO A 15 31.38 -12.16 2.82
N PRO A 16 30.54 -12.70 1.93
CA PRO A 16 29.52 -11.90 1.24
C PRO A 16 28.44 -11.42 2.21
N LEU A 17 28.03 -10.15 2.07
CA LEU A 17 26.94 -9.54 2.84
C LEU A 17 25.55 -9.78 2.23
N HIS A 18 25.48 -9.94 0.91
CA HIS A 18 24.26 -10.31 0.21
C HIS A 18 24.57 -11.07 -1.09
N LYS A 19 23.57 -11.77 -1.62
CA LYS A 19 23.59 -12.38 -2.95
C LYS A 19 22.25 -12.21 -3.65
N PHE A 20 22.23 -12.36 -4.97
CA PHE A 20 20.99 -12.39 -5.75
C PHE A 20 20.98 -13.60 -6.70
N GLU A 21 19.78 -14.14 -6.94
CA GLU A 21 19.56 -15.32 -7.78
C GLU A 21 18.32 -15.11 -8.65
N PRO A 22 18.38 -15.34 -9.98
CA PRO A 22 17.20 -15.37 -10.84
C PRO A 22 16.23 -16.49 -10.43
N LEU A 23 14.92 -16.26 -10.54
CA LEU A 23 13.95 -17.33 -10.27
C LEU A 23 14.00 -18.42 -11.36
N ARG A 24 13.89 -19.69 -10.95
CA ARG A 24 13.94 -20.86 -11.85
C ARG A 24 12.94 -20.82 -13.01
N ARG A 25 11.77 -20.20 -12.81
CA ARG A 25 10.68 -20.08 -13.80
C ARG A 25 10.91 -19.01 -14.88
N THR A 26 12.03 -18.30 -14.88
CA THR A 26 12.30 -17.20 -15.82
C THR A 26 12.20 -17.63 -17.29
N ALA A 27 12.76 -18.79 -17.65
CA ALA A 27 12.72 -19.28 -19.03
C ALA A 27 11.28 -19.64 -19.47
N LEU A 28 10.53 -20.33 -18.61
CA LEU A 28 9.13 -20.69 -18.86
C LEU A 28 8.24 -19.44 -18.99
N ASN A 29 8.43 -18.44 -18.13
CA ASN A 29 7.70 -17.18 -18.23
C ASN A 29 7.92 -16.48 -19.57
N ARG A 30 9.16 -16.46 -20.07
CA ARG A 30 9.49 -15.85 -21.36
C ARG A 30 8.86 -16.61 -22.52
N LEU A 31 8.94 -17.95 -22.51
CA LEU A 31 8.30 -18.78 -23.53
C LEU A 31 6.79 -18.58 -23.55
N PHE A 32 6.16 -18.63 -22.36
CA PHE A 32 4.72 -18.41 -22.24
C PHE A 32 4.32 -17.00 -22.70
N ALA A 33 5.11 -15.97 -22.38
CA ALA A 33 4.85 -14.61 -22.85
C ALA A 33 4.83 -14.52 -24.39
N VAL A 34 5.73 -15.19 -25.09
CA VAL A 34 5.74 -15.21 -26.57
C VAL A 34 4.48 -15.89 -27.11
N VAL A 35 4.16 -17.10 -26.63
CA VAL A 35 2.98 -17.86 -27.09
C VAL A 35 1.68 -17.10 -26.80
N TYR A 36 1.56 -16.55 -25.60
CA TYR A 36 0.37 -15.82 -25.19
C TYR A 36 0.22 -14.49 -25.92
N ALA A 37 1.32 -13.79 -26.23
CA ALA A 37 1.28 -12.59 -27.07
C ALA A 37 0.78 -12.91 -28.49
N SER A 38 1.20 -14.04 -29.08
CA SER A 38 0.65 -14.50 -30.37
C SER A 38 -0.86 -14.74 -30.30
N ALA A 39 -1.35 -15.32 -29.20
CA ALA A 39 -2.78 -15.54 -28.99
C ALA A 39 -3.55 -14.21 -28.84
N ILE A 40 -3.00 -13.23 -28.12
CA ILE A 40 -3.58 -11.87 -28.04
C ILE A 40 -3.65 -11.24 -29.44
N ILE A 41 -2.57 -11.31 -30.22
CA ILE A 41 -2.54 -10.74 -31.58
C ILE A 41 -3.60 -11.41 -32.46
N ALA A 42 -3.76 -12.73 -32.38
CA ALA A 42 -4.80 -13.46 -33.11
C ALA A 42 -6.22 -13.02 -32.69
N LEU A 43 -6.45 -12.75 -31.40
CA LEU A 43 -7.72 -12.24 -30.90
C LEU A 43 -8.01 -10.83 -31.44
N LEU A 44 -7.03 -9.93 -31.38
CA LEU A 44 -7.18 -8.57 -31.89
C LEU A 44 -7.38 -8.55 -33.41
N TYR A 45 -6.69 -9.44 -34.14
CA TYR A 45 -6.91 -9.63 -35.57
C TYR A 45 -8.34 -10.06 -35.87
N ARG A 46 -8.87 -11.03 -35.10
CA ARG A 46 -10.26 -11.46 -35.25
C ARG A 46 -11.24 -10.32 -35.00
N HIS A 47 -11.05 -9.54 -33.94
CA HIS A 47 -11.91 -8.38 -33.67
C HIS A 47 -11.89 -7.37 -34.81
N ALA A 48 -10.71 -7.08 -35.37
CA ALA A 48 -10.58 -6.22 -36.53
C ALA A 48 -11.32 -6.79 -37.76
N GLN A 49 -11.20 -8.10 -38.02
CA GLN A 49 -11.96 -8.74 -39.10
C GLN A 49 -13.47 -8.62 -38.89
N THR A 50 -13.97 -8.90 -37.68
CA THR A 50 -15.40 -8.78 -37.37
C THR A 50 -15.90 -7.36 -37.59
N LEU A 51 -15.14 -6.35 -37.15
CA LEU A 51 -15.51 -4.94 -37.33
C LEU A 51 -15.55 -4.49 -38.79
N ILE A 52 -14.62 -4.98 -39.62
CA ILE A 52 -14.50 -4.55 -41.02
C ILE A 52 -15.47 -5.30 -41.93
N TYR A 53 -15.62 -6.61 -41.72
CA TYR A 53 -16.29 -7.49 -42.69
C TYR A 53 -17.62 -8.07 -42.22
N SER A 54 -17.89 -8.09 -40.91
CA SER A 54 -19.07 -8.79 -40.36
C SER A 54 -20.05 -7.85 -39.64
N ALA A 55 -19.60 -6.68 -39.19
CA ALA A 55 -20.44 -5.69 -38.52
C ALA A 55 -21.25 -4.87 -39.53
N THR A 56 -22.43 -5.39 -39.92
CA THR A 56 -23.30 -4.76 -40.93
C THR A 56 -24.31 -3.77 -40.35
N SER A 57 -24.58 -3.85 -39.04
CA SER A 57 -25.49 -2.94 -38.32
C SER A 57 -24.75 -2.12 -37.26
N LEU A 58 -25.26 -0.93 -36.94
CA LEU A 58 -24.72 -0.08 -35.86
C LEU A 58 -24.62 -0.83 -34.53
N LEU A 59 -25.57 -1.72 -34.26
CA LEU A 59 -25.58 -2.60 -33.11
C LEU A 59 -24.40 -3.58 -33.12
N SER A 60 -24.28 -4.38 -34.19
CA SER A 60 -23.20 -5.36 -34.33
C SER A 60 -21.81 -4.71 -34.29
N PHE A 61 -21.69 -3.50 -34.84
CA PHE A 61 -20.50 -2.66 -34.75
C PHE A 61 -20.21 -2.24 -33.31
N SER A 62 -21.21 -1.72 -32.59
CA SER A 62 -21.06 -1.26 -31.20
C SER A 62 -20.69 -2.39 -30.24
N LEU A 63 -21.27 -3.58 -30.42
CA LEU A 63 -20.94 -4.77 -29.64
C LEU A 63 -19.48 -5.20 -29.88
N SER A 64 -19.08 -5.32 -31.16
CA SER A 64 -17.73 -5.70 -31.54
C SER A 64 -16.69 -4.68 -31.09
N LEU A 65 -17.00 -3.38 -31.19
CA LEU A 65 -16.14 -2.31 -30.73
C LEU A 65 -15.95 -2.34 -29.20
N SER A 66 -17.02 -2.60 -28.46
CA SER A 66 -16.97 -2.73 -27.00
C SER A 66 -16.06 -3.90 -26.57
N LEU A 67 -16.18 -5.06 -27.24
CA LEU A 67 -15.30 -6.21 -26.99
C LEU A 67 -13.84 -5.90 -27.37
N LEU A 68 -13.61 -5.23 -28.50
CA LEU A 68 -12.25 -4.81 -28.89
C LEU A 68 -11.64 -3.87 -27.85
N ILE A 69 -12.37 -2.86 -27.37
CA ILE A 69 -11.88 -1.92 -26.34
C ILE A 69 -11.54 -2.69 -25.05
N SER A 70 -12.42 -3.60 -24.63
CA SER A 70 -12.20 -4.46 -23.48
C SER A 70 -10.90 -5.27 -23.60
N ASP A 71 -10.72 -5.95 -24.73
CA ASP A 71 -9.57 -6.82 -24.96
C ASP A 71 -8.28 -6.06 -25.22
N LEU A 72 -8.33 -4.84 -25.76
CA LEU A 72 -7.17 -3.95 -25.83
C LEU A 72 -6.71 -3.52 -24.44
N VAL A 73 -7.64 -3.20 -23.53
CA VAL A 73 -7.29 -2.91 -22.13
C VAL A 73 -6.70 -4.13 -21.45
N LEU A 74 -7.30 -5.32 -21.61
CA LEU A 74 -6.76 -6.57 -21.07
C LEU A 74 -5.36 -6.87 -21.61
N ALA A 75 -5.15 -6.71 -22.92
CA ALA A 75 -3.86 -6.90 -23.57
C ALA A 75 -2.80 -5.93 -23.05
N PHE A 76 -3.16 -4.64 -22.87
CA PHE A 76 -2.28 -3.63 -22.30
C PHE A 76 -1.89 -3.98 -20.85
N MET A 77 -2.85 -4.32 -20.00
CA MET A 77 -2.57 -4.66 -18.60
C MET A 77 -1.75 -5.94 -18.47
N TRP A 78 -2.02 -6.94 -19.31
CA TRP A 78 -1.22 -8.18 -19.39
C TRP A 78 0.21 -7.89 -19.84
N THR A 79 0.39 -7.03 -20.85
CA THR A 79 1.72 -6.61 -21.35
C THR A 79 2.51 -5.91 -20.25
N GLY A 80 1.90 -4.97 -19.53
CA GLY A 80 2.52 -4.33 -18.37
C GLY A 80 2.95 -5.33 -17.30
N ALA A 81 2.12 -6.35 -17.06
CA ALA A 81 2.43 -7.39 -16.08
C ALA A 81 3.60 -8.32 -16.48
N GLN A 82 3.98 -8.36 -17.77
CA GLN A 82 5.18 -9.11 -18.20
C GLN A 82 6.46 -8.46 -17.72
N ALA A 83 6.46 -7.15 -17.44
CA ALA A 83 7.63 -6.47 -16.88
C ALA A 83 8.11 -7.11 -15.56
N PHE A 84 7.19 -7.69 -14.78
CA PHE A 84 7.52 -8.39 -13.53
C PHE A 84 8.00 -9.84 -13.73
N ARG A 85 7.72 -10.43 -14.90
CA ARG A 85 7.90 -11.86 -15.16
C ARG A 85 9.11 -12.19 -16.02
N VAL A 86 9.62 -11.22 -16.76
CA VAL A 86 10.74 -11.40 -17.71
C VAL A 86 12.09 -11.61 -17.00
N PHE A 87 12.32 -10.96 -15.87
CA PHE A 87 13.58 -11.12 -15.12
C PHE A 87 13.40 -11.02 -13.58
N PRO A 88 12.58 -11.87 -12.96
CA PRO A 88 12.41 -11.83 -11.52
C PRO A 88 13.65 -12.37 -10.80
N ILE A 89 14.13 -11.63 -9.79
CA ILE A 89 15.26 -12.02 -8.96
C ILE A 89 14.87 -12.06 -7.47
N ARG A 90 15.50 -12.97 -6.73
CA ARG A 90 15.45 -13.03 -5.28
C ARG A 90 16.79 -12.59 -4.71
N ARG A 91 16.78 -11.81 -3.63
CA ARG A 91 17.97 -11.44 -2.86
C ARG A 91 17.98 -12.16 -1.52
N LYS A 92 19.17 -12.44 -1.01
CA LYS A 92 19.40 -12.97 0.32
C LYS A 92 20.53 -12.20 0.98
N GLU A 93 20.27 -11.69 2.17
CA GLU A 93 21.21 -10.99 3.04
C GLU A 93 21.82 -11.93 4.10
N PHE A 94 22.99 -11.54 4.62
CA PHE A 94 23.77 -12.28 5.62
C PHE A 94 24.22 -11.34 6.75
N PRO A 95 23.30 -10.86 7.61
CA PRO A 95 23.63 -9.92 8.70
C PRO A 95 24.69 -10.46 9.67
N GLU A 96 24.81 -11.79 9.81
CA GLU A 96 25.85 -12.46 10.59
C GLU A 96 27.29 -12.16 10.12
N ASN A 97 27.46 -11.76 8.85
CA ASN A 97 28.74 -11.39 8.29
C ASN A 97 29.07 -9.90 8.50
N LEU A 98 28.06 -9.07 8.81
CA LEU A 98 28.22 -7.62 8.93
C LEU A 98 29.21 -7.25 10.04
N ARG A 99 29.05 -7.87 11.22
CA ARG A 99 29.92 -7.63 12.40
C ARG A 99 31.38 -8.03 12.18
N LYS A 100 31.67 -8.86 11.16
CA LYS A 100 33.04 -9.24 10.80
C LYS A 100 33.73 -8.19 9.92
N ILE A 101 32.95 -7.28 9.33
CA ILE A 101 33.42 -6.32 8.31
C ILE A 101 33.31 -4.89 8.83
N ILE A 102 32.27 -4.58 9.61
CA ILE A 102 31.97 -3.23 10.10
C ILE A 102 31.74 -3.30 11.61
N LYS A 103 32.38 -2.40 12.35
CA LYS A 103 32.16 -2.24 13.79
C LYS A 103 30.85 -1.50 14.04
N GLU A 104 30.19 -1.78 15.15
CA GLU A 104 28.91 -1.13 15.49
C GLU A 104 29.07 0.40 15.66
N GLU A 105 30.24 0.88 16.07
CA GLU A 105 30.58 2.31 16.15
C GLU A 105 30.47 3.04 14.80
N ASP A 106 30.79 2.34 13.71
CA ASP A 106 30.78 2.84 12.33
C ASP A 106 29.37 2.76 11.71
N PHE A 107 28.38 2.23 12.43
CA PHE A 107 27.02 2.19 11.94
C PHE A 107 26.47 3.62 11.76
N PRO A 108 25.78 3.90 10.64
CA PRO A 108 25.20 5.21 10.39
C PRO A 108 24.09 5.53 11.40
N GLY A 109 23.81 6.82 11.61
CA GLY A 109 22.57 7.19 12.29
C GLY A 109 21.35 6.66 11.51
N LEU A 110 20.25 6.40 12.23
CA LEU A 110 18.95 6.02 11.70
C LEU A 110 17.86 6.91 12.29
N ASP A 111 17.23 7.71 11.44
CA ASP A 111 16.01 8.42 11.79
C ASP A 111 14.79 7.59 11.39
N VAL A 112 13.84 7.40 12.31
CA VAL A 112 12.59 6.67 12.06
C VAL A 112 11.43 7.65 12.06
N PHE A 113 10.67 7.70 10.98
CA PHE A 113 9.53 8.59 10.78
C PHE A 113 8.23 7.80 10.89
N ILE A 114 7.41 8.16 11.87
CA ILE A 114 6.09 7.57 12.10
C ILE A 114 5.05 8.68 11.90
N CYS A 115 4.06 8.46 11.02
CA CYS A 115 2.99 9.43 10.78
C CYS A 115 1.67 8.96 11.38
N THR A 116 0.99 9.85 12.09
CA THR A 116 -0.39 9.70 12.55
C THR A 116 -1.16 10.99 12.28
N ALA A 117 -2.48 10.90 12.11
CA ALA A 117 -3.29 12.04 11.68
C ALA A 117 -4.55 12.29 12.51
N ASP A 118 -5.03 11.32 13.29
CA ASP A 118 -6.28 11.44 14.05
C ASP A 118 -6.32 10.47 15.24
N PRO A 119 -6.32 10.94 16.49
CA PRO A 119 -6.23 10.07 17.67
C PRO A 119 -7.46 9.17 17.87
N TYR A 120 -8.60 9.48 17.25
CA TYR A 120 -9.80 8.65 17.38
C TYR A 120 -9.88 7.58 16.30
N LYS A 121 -9.28 7.83 15.13
CA LYS A 121 -9.19 6.84 14.04
C LYS A 121 -7.94 5.99 14.14
N GLU A 122 -6.86 6.54 14.70
CA GLU A 122 -5.56 5.91 14.89
C GLU A 122 -5.21 6.07 16.38
N PRO A 123 -5.71 5.17 17.25
CA PRO A 123 -5.57 5.30 18.69
C PRO A 123 -4.11 5.53 19.13
N PRO A 124 -3.82 6.48 20.05
CA PRO A 124 -2.45 6.80 20.44
C PRO A 124 -1.64 5.58 20.92
N MET A 125 -2.29 4.62 21.59
CA MET A 125 -1.63 3.38 22.03
C MET A 125 -1.15 2.50 20.87
N ASN A 126 -1.82 2.49 19.72
CA ASN A 126 -1.35 1.75 18.55
C ASN A 126 -0.05 2.38 18.02
N VAL A 127 -0.01 3.71 17.94
CA VAL A 127 1.18 4.47 17.53
C VAL A 127 2.34 4.26 18.49
N VAL A 128 2.06 4.25 19.81
CA VAL A 128 3.05 3.97 20.87
C VAL A 128 3.65 2.58 20.72
N ASN A 129 2.83 1.54 20.51
CA ASN A 129 3.33 0.17 20.31
C ASN A 129 4.24 0.05 19.09
N THR A 130 3.85 0.68 17.99
CA THR A 130 4.69 0.80 16.79
C THR A 130 6.03 1.46 17.11
N ALA A 131 6.02 2.62 17.77
CA ALA A 131 7.24 3.33 18.13
C ALA A 131 8.15 2.54 19.09
N LEU A 132 7.59 1.93 20.13
CA LEU A 132 8.36 1.11 21.08
C LEU A 132 9.04 -0.07 20.40
N SER A 133 8.37 -0.73 19.45
CA SER A 133 8.98 -1.81 18.64
C SER A 133 10.16 -1.32 17.78
N LEU A 134 10.09 -0.07 17.30
CA LEU A 134 11.11 0.55 16.45
C LEU A 134 12.27 1.14 17.26
N MET A 135 12.02 1.60 18.49
CA MET A 135 13.07 2.02 19.42
C MET A 135 13.90 0.83 19.92
N ALA A 136 13.29 -0.36 19.93
CA ALA A 136 13.91 -1.58 20.39
C ALA A 136 14.60 -2.35 19.25
N TYR A 137 15.30 -1.71 18.31
CA TYR A 137 16.08 -2.46 17.30
C TYR A 137 17.37 -3.06 17.88
N ASP A 138 17.90 -4.10 17.23
CA ASP A 138 19.27 -4.59 17.45
C ASP A 138 20.26 -3.66 16.75
N TYR A 139 20.34 -2.44 17.25
CA TYR A 139 21.14 -1.35 16.73
C TYR A 139 21.60 -0.45 17.88
N PRO A 140 22.77 0.22 17.79
CA PRO A 140 23.24 1.08 18.87
C PRO A 140 22.21 2.18 19.18
N THR A 141 21.82 2.31 20.45
CA THR A 141 20.69 3.16 20.85
C THR A 141 20.95 4.63 20.57
N GLU A 142 22.21 5.05 20.70
CA GLU A 142 22.67 6.41 20.42
C GLU A 142 22.64 6.77 18.92
N LYS A 143 22.45 5.78 18.04
CA LYS A 143 22.32 5.97 16.59
C LYS A 143 20.87 6.00 16.14
N ILE A 144 19.90 5.60 16.97
CA ILE A 144 18.47 5.62 16.63
C ILE A 144 17.84 6.93 17.11
N SER A 145 17.05 7.56 16.26
CA SER A 145 16.17 8.68 16.64
C SER A 145 14.78 8.46 16.05
N VAL A 146 13.75 8.44 16.89
CA VAL A 146 12.36 8.23 16.46
C VAL A 146 11.63 9.56 16.46
N TYR A 147 11.05 9.91 15.31
CA TYR A 147 10.24 11.09 15.08
C TYR A 147 8.79 10.68 14.84
N VAL A 148 7.91 11.18 15.69
CA VAL A 148 6.46 10.97 15.58
C VAL A 148 5.86 12.25 15.02
N SER A 149 5.37 12.19 13.78
CA SER A 149 4.59 13.27 13.18
C SER A 149 3.11 13.08 13.48
N ASP A 150 2.55 14.01 14.25
CA ASP A 150 1.11 14.10 14.49
C ASP A 150 0.50 15.22 13.63
N ASP A 151 -0.12 14.81 12.52
CA ASP A 151 -0.82 15.70 11.61
C ASP A 151 -2.19 16.13 12.16
N GLY A 152 -2.70 15.47 13.19
CA GLY A 152 -3.88 15.90 13.94
C GLY A 152 -3.59 17.01 14.94
N GLY A 153 -2.33 17.12 15.39
CA GLY A 153 -1.91 18.03 16.45
C GLY A 153 -2.58 17.71 17.78
N SER A 154 -2.68 16.44 18.13
CA SER A 154 -3.40 16.01 19.32
C SER A 154 -2.52 16.03 20.56
N ALA A 155 -3.00 16.72 21.61
CA ALA A 155 -2.39 16.65 22.93
C ALA A 155 -2.40 15.22 23.50
N PHE A 156 -3.38 14.38 23.14
CA PHE A 156 -3.47 12.99 23.61
C PHE A 156 -2.35 12.12 23.03
N THR A 157 -1.98 12.32 21.77
CA THR A 157 -0.83 11.63 21.17
C THR A 157 0.44 12.00 21.92
N LEU A 158 0.70 13.28 22.14
CA LEU A 158 1.87 13.73 22.89
C LEU A 158 1.90 13.13 24.29
N PHE A 159 0.78 13.18 25.02
CA PHE A 159 0.67 12.58 26.35
C PHE A 159 0.99 11.08 26.34
N ALA A 160 0.43 10.33 25.37
CA ALA A 160 0.70 8.91 25.24
C ALA A 160 2.20 8.62 25.06
N PHE A 161 2.90 9.44 24.28
CA PHE A 161 4.34 9.31 24.09
C PHE A 161 5.18 9.69 25.31
N MET A 162 4.70 10.60 26.15
CA MET A 162 5.35 10.94 27.42
C MET A 162 5.23 9.80 28.44
N GLU A 163 4.08 9.14 28.49
CA GLU A 163 3.92 7.92 29.29
C GLU A 163 4.72 6.75 28.71
N ALA A 164 4.75 6.62 27.38
CA ALA A 164 5.56 5.63 26.67
C ALA A 164 7.06 5.78 26.96
N ALA A 165 7.56 7.02 27.08
CA ALA A 165 8.94 7.28 27.43
C ALA A 165 9.32 6.72 28.82
N LYS A 166 8.41 6.83 29.80
CA LYS A 166 8.60 6.24 31.14
C LYS A 166 8.59 4.71 31.08
N PHE A 167 7.73 4.13 30.25
CA PHE A 167 7.70 2.67 30.06
C PHE A 167 8.93 2.16 29.28
N ALA A 168 9.40 2.91 28.28
CA ALA A 168 10.54 2.57 27.44
C ALA A 168 11.83 2.35 28.25
N SER A 169 12.05 3.12 29.32
CA SER A 169 13.21 2.95 30.22
C SER A 169 13.26 1.59 30.92
N HIS A 170 12.15 0.85 30.95
CA HIS A 170 12.05 -0.51 31.47
C HIS A 170 11.92 -1.54 30.34
N TRP A 171 11.13 -1.23 29.31
CA TRP A 171 10.84 -2.14 28.21
C TRP A 171 12.03 -2.41 27.29
N LEU A 172 12.79 -1.37 26.92
CA LEU A 172 13.92 -1.52 25.99
C LEU A 172 15.06 -2.40 26.56
N PRO A 173 15.54 -2.19 27.80
CA PRO A 173 16.53 -3.11 28.38
C PRO A 173 15.97 -4.52 28.56
N PHE A 174 14.71 -4.65 29.01
CA PHE A 174 14.04 -5.96 29.14
C PHE A 174 14.05 -6.74 27.80
N CYS A 175 13.73 -6.08 26.69
CA CYS A 175 13.79 -6.68 25.35
C CYS A 175 15.19 -7.18 24.98
N ARG A 176 16.23 -6.41 25.30
CA ARG A 176 17.63 -6.74 25.00
C ARG A 176 18.13 -7.90 25.86
N GLU A 177 17.92 -7.82 27.16
CA GLU A 177 18.40 -8.80 28.15
C GLU A 177 17.76 -10.19 27.91
N HIS A 178 16.49 -10.22 27.49
CA HIS A 178 15.76 -11.45 27.18
C HIS A 178 15.85 -11.88 25.71
N ASN A 179 16.63 -11.18 24.87
CA ASN A 179 16.75 -11.43 23.43
C ASN A 179 15.38 -11.59 22.72
N MET A 180 14.46 -10.70 23.04
CA MET A 180 13.09 -10.78 22.56
C MET A 180 13.02 -10.54 21.05
N MET A 181 12.29 -11.40 20.34
CA MET A 181 12.00 -11.22 18.92
C MET A 181 10.75 -10.34 18.71
N GLU A 182 9.73 -10.49 19.54
CA GLU A 182 8.51 -9.70 19.49
C GLU A 182 8.65 -8.51 20.45
N ARG A 183 8.91 -7.32 19.89
CA ARG A 183 9.22 -6.11 20.68
C ARG A 183 8.10 -5.07 20.69
N SER A 184 6.98 -5.35 20.03
CA SER A 184 5.72 -4.65 20.24
C SER A 184 5.09 -5.16 21.54
N PRO A 185 4.92 -4.32 22.59
CA PRO A 185 4.38 -4.76 23.87
C PRO A 185 2.99 -5.39 23.76
N GLU A 186 2.08 -4.78 22.99
CA GLU A 186 0.73 -5.33 22.76
C GLU A 186 0.78 -6.76 22.22
N VAL A 187 1.65 -7.02 21.24
CA VAL A 187 1.78 -8.33 20.60
C VAL A 187 2.39 -9.34 21.58
N TYR A 188 3.46 -8.94 22.26
CA TYR A 188 4.16 -9.80 23.22
C TYR A 188 3.23 -10.23 24.36
N PHE A 189 2.52 -9.28 24.99
CA PHE A 189 1.63 -9.57 26.12
C PHE A 189 0.30 -10.21 25.74
N ALA A 190 -0.13 -10.11 24.48
CA ALA A 190 -1.28 -10.85 23.96
C ALA A 190 -0.97 -12.34 23.71
N SER A 191 0.30 -12.71 23.60
CA SER A 191 0.69 -14.10 23.34
C SER A 191 0.53 -14.99 24.59
N THR A 192 0.12 -16.25 24.37
CA THR A 192 -0.19 -17.20 25.45
C THR A 192 0.99 -18.10 25.87
N TYR A 193 2.17 -17.90 25.28
CA TYR A 193 3.29 -18.86 25.36
C TYR A 193 4.31 -18.56 26.49
N HIS A 194 4.07 -17.56 27.33
CA HIS A 194 5.05 -17.14 28.33
C HIS A 194 4.82 -17.83 29.69
N SER A 195 5.89 -18.44 30.22
CA SER A 195 5.99 -18.74 31.65
C SER A 195 6.12 -17.42 32.41
N TRP A 196 5.05 -16.99 33.07
CA TRP A 196 5.00 -15.71 33.79
C TRP A 196 5.98 -15.74 34.97
N SER A 197 7.09 -15.01 34.84
CA SER A 197 7.97 -14.70 35.96
C SER A 197 7.47 -13.43 36.67
N PRO A 198 7.82 -13.21 37.95
CA PRO A 198 7.44 -11.98 38.66
C PRO A 198 7.91 -10.70 37.96
N GLU A 199 9.04 -10.77 37.25
CA GLU A 199 9.56 -9.66 36.45
C GLU A 199 8.65 -9.36 35.24
N ILE A 200 8.25 -10.39 34.48
CA ILE A 200 7.36 -10.23 33.33
C ILE A 200 6.01 -9.66 33.77
N GLU A 201 5.46 -10.13 34.89
CA GLU A 201 4.22 -9.62 35.46
C GLU A 201 4.33 -8.15 35.84
N LYS A 202 5.47 -7.73 36.43
CA LYS A 202 5.72 -6.32 36.75
C LYS A 202 5.75 -5.46 35.50
N ILE A 203 6.48 -5.85 34.45
CA ILE A 203 6.53 -5.09 33.19
C ILE A 203 5.15 -5.05 32.52
N LYS A 204 4.42 -6.17 32.50
CA LYS A 204 3.05 -6.22 32.00
C LYS A 204 2.13 -5.27 32.75
N MET A 205 2.20 -5.24 34.08
CA MET A 205 1.40 -4.33 34.90
C MET A 205 1.71 -2.87 34.56
N MET A 206 2.98 -2.51 34.35
CA MET A 206 3.37 -1.16 33.92
C MET A 206 2.78 -0.80 32.55
N TYR A 207 2.82 -1.74 31.60
CA TYR A 207 2.22 -1.58 30.28
C TYR A 207 0.70 -1.37 30.36
N GLU A 208 0.00 -2.20 31.14
CA GLU A 208 -1.46 -2.10 31.30
C GLU A 208 -1.87 -0.80 32.01
N ILE A 209 -1.11 -0.36 33.03
CA ILE A 209 -1.34 0.94 33.70
C ILE A 209 -1.24 2.08 32.68
N MET A 210 -0.18 2.09 31.86
CA MET A 210 -0.01 3.09 30.80
C MET A 210 -1.18 3.04 29.80
N LYS A 211 -1.54 1.84 29.33
CA LYS A 211 -2.62 1.62 28.36
C LYS A 211 -3.97 2.12 28.88
N VAL A 212 -4.33 1.78 30.11
CA VAL A 212 -5.58 2.22 30.76
C VAL A 212 -5.57 3.74 30.95
N LYS A 213 -4.45 4.32 31.40
CA LYS A 213 -4.33 5.76 31.61
C LYS A 213 -4.50 6.54 30.31
N VAL A 214 -3.82 6.13 29.24
CA VAL A 214 -3.93 6.76 27.92
C VAL A 214 -5.34 6.59 27.34
N LYS A 215 -5.92 5.40 27.45
CA LYS A 215 -7.30 5.16 26.99
C LYS A 215 -8.30 6.05 27.73
N HIS A 216 -8.18 6.15 29.05
CA HIS A 216 -9.08 6.96 29.88
C HIS A 216 -9.09 8.44 29.46
N ILE A 217 -7.91 9.05 29.21
CA ILE A 217 -7.87 10.47 28.80
C ILE A 217 -8.44 10.69 27.39
N VAL A 218 -8.27 9.73 26.48
CA VAL A 218 -8.82 9.80 25.12
C VAL A 218 -10.34 9.68 25.17
N ASP A 219 -10.86 8.75 25.97
CA ASP A 219 -12.30 8.56 26.18
C ASP A 219 -12.95 9.76 26.88
N LYS A 220 -12.24 10.38 27.84
CA LYS A 220 -12.70 11.60 28.55
C LYS A 220 -12.64 12.85 27.65
N GLY A 221 -11.72 12.88 26.69
CA GLY A 221 -11.51 14.01 25.80
C GLY A 221 -10.81 15.22 26.44
N GLU A 222 -10.20 15.05 27.62
CA GLU A 222 -9.46 16.11 28.31
C GLU A 222 -8.26 15.53 29.08
N ILE A 223 -7.21 16.35 29.24
CA ILE A 223 -6.04 16.02 30.06
C ILE A 223 -6.14 16.83 31.35
N SER A 224 -6.58 16.20 32.44
CA SER A 224 -6.67 16.85 33.74
C SER A 224 -5.28 17.08 34.36
N ASP A 225 -5.11 18.18 35.11
CA ASP A 225 -3.84 18.55 35.77
C ASP A 225 -3.31 17.49 36.74
N GLU A 226 -4.18 16.61 37.24
CA GLU A 226 -3.84 15.45 38.08
C GLU A 226 -2.92 14.45 37.37
N TYR A 227 -3.02 14.35 36.03
CA TYR A 227 -2.21 13.44 35.24
C TYR A 227 -0.84 14.03 34.85
N ILE A 228 -0.66 15.34 35.01
CA ILE A 228 0.57 16.07 34.69
C ILE A 228 1.29 16.43 35.99
N VAL A 229 2.10 15.48 36.48
CA VAL A 229 2.83 15.61 37.75
C VAL A 229 4.05 16.53 37.63
N ASP A 230 4.63 16.64 36.43
CA ASP A 230 5.83 17.46 36.19
C ASP A 230 5.46 18.88 35.74
N ASN A 231 6.04 19.89 36.36
CA ASN A 231 5.85 21.29 35.99
C ASN A 231 6.37 21.59 34.57
N GLU A 232 7.44 20.93 34.12
CA GLU A 232 7.95 21.07 32.75
C GLU A 232 6.91 20.59 31.73
N TYR A 233 6.25 19.48 32.03
CA TYR A 233 5.18 18.93 31.19
C TYR A 233 3.94 19.81 31.16
N ARG A 234 3.61 20.50 32.25
CA ARG A 234 2.49 21.47 32.26
C ARG A 234 2.71 22.61 31.27
N GLU A 235 3.93 23.15 31.20
CA GLU A 235 4.25 24.20 30.24
C GLU A 235 4.13 23.74 28.78
N VAL A 236 4.42 22.47 28.48
CA VAL A 236 4.26 21.91 27.14
C VAL A 236 2.80 21.89 26.71
N PHE A 237 1.88 21.48 27.60
CA PHE A 237 0.45 21.40 27.27
C PHE A 237 -0.25 22.76 27.17
N ARG A 238 0.30 23.82 27.76
CA ARG A 238 -0.19 25.21 27.57
C ARG A 238 -0.17 25.69 26.12
N LYS A 239 0.56 24.99 25.24
CA LYS A 239 0.57 25.27 23.79
C LYS A 239 -0.79 24.99 23.13
N TRP A 240 -1.62 24.12 23.71
CA TRP A 240 -2.98 23.83 23.24
C TRP A 240 -3.98 24.83 23.84
N THR A 241 -4.08 26.00 23.21
CA THR A 241 -5.06 27.04 23.57
C THR A 241 -6.41 26.79 22.91
N ASP A 242 -7.45 27.55 23.31
CA ASP A 242 -8.80 27.46 22.70
C ASP A 242 -8.80 27.67 21.18
N GLY A 243 -7.81 28.39 20.64
CA GLY A 243 -7.63 28.61 19.20
C GLY A 243 -6.92 27.47 18.46
N PHE A 244 -6.35 26.49 19.17
CA PHE A 244 -5.63 25.38 18.58
C PHE A 244 -6.63 24.38 17.97
N THR A 245 -6.67 24.32 16.64
CA THR A 245 -7.53 23.39 15.92
C THR A 245 -6.70 22.51 14.99
N ARG A 246 -7.20 21.34 14.62
CA ARG A 246 -6.56 20.43 13.65
C ARG A 246 -6.15 21.10 12.32
N MET A 247 -6.83 22.18 11.93
CA MET A 247 -6.60 22.87 10.66
C MET A 247 -5.83 24.18 10.81
N ASP A 248 -5.63 24.65 12.05
CA ASP A 248 -5.07 25.97 12.33
C ASP A 248 -4.40 25.96 13.70
N HIS A 249 -3.07 25.88 13.71
CA HIS A 249 -2.26 25.82 14.92
C HIS A 249 -0.76 26.04 14.62
N PRO A 250 0.03 26.56 15.59
CA PRO A 250 1.48 26.69 15.44
C PRO A 250 2.18 25.32 15.41
N ALA A 251 3.42 25.29 14.93
CA ALA A 251 4.26 24.10 15.01
C ALA A 251 4.62 23.77 16.47
N VAL A 252 4.55 22.50 16.82
CA VAL A 252 4.97 21.94 18.11
C VAL A 252 6.07 20.93 17.87
N VAL A 253 7.30 21.24 18.30
CA VAL A 253 8.42 20.30 18.32
C VAL A 253 8.78 20.06 19.78
N GLN A 254 8.74 18.80 20.21
CA GLN A 254 9.03 18.41 21.59
C GLN A 254 9.98 17.22 21.61
N VAL A 255 11.13 17.39 22.24
CA VAL A 255 12.04 16.27 22.57
C VAL A 255 11.50 15.64 23.85
N ILE A 256 11.15 14.36 23.79
CA ILE A 256 10.60 13.58 24.92
C ILE A 256 11.71 12.76 25.57
N LEU A 257 12.59 12.18 24.76
CA LEU A 257 13.82 11.50 25.21
C LEU A 257 15.02 12.04 24.42
N ASP A 258 16.10 12.33 25.14
CA ASP A 258 17.39 12.75 24.62
C ASP A 258 18.46 11.72 24.93
N LYS A 259 19.06 11.15 23.89
CA LYS A 259 20.09 10.12 23.95
C LYS A 259 21.35 10.53 24.71
N SER A 260 21.57 11.81 24.95
CA SER A 260 22.72 12.31 25.70
C SER A 260 22.44 12.45 27.20
N LYS A 261 21.18 12.38 27.62
CA LYS A 261 20.73 12.64 28.99
C LYS A 261 19.96 11.46 29.58
N ASP A 262 18.98 10.94 28.86
CA ASP A 262 18.02 9.98 29.38
C ASP A 262 18.56 8.56 29.31
N LYS A 263 18.49 7.86 30.43
CA LYS A 263 19.03 6.51 30.61
C LYS A 263 17.93 5.54 31.03
N ASP A 264 18.10 4.28 30.63
CA ASP A 264 17.29 3.17 31.09
C ASP A 264 17.65 2.76 32.53
N ILE A 265 16.86 1.85 33.10
CA ILE A 265 17.09 1.35 34.47
C ILE A 265 18.42 0.61 34.64
N SER A 266 19.03 0.17 33.54
CA SER A 266 20.33 -0.50 33.51
C SER A 266 21.49 0.49 33.28
N GLY A 267 21.20 1.79 33.19
CA GLY A 267 22.18 2.87 33.04
C GLY A 267 22.62 3.17 31.61
N ASN A 268 22.04 2.52 30.59
CA ASN A 268 22.35 2.75 29.18
C ASN A 268 21.49 3.88 28.60
N PHE A 269 22.03 4.63 27.64
CA PHE A 269 21.29 5.72 27.01
C PHE A 269 20.12 5.22 26.15
N LEU A 270 18.99 5.93 26.24
CA LEU A 270 17.80 5.66 25.44
C LEU A 270 17.91 6.32 24.05
N PRO A 271 17.25 5.77 23.01
CA PRO A 271 17.11 6.46 21.73
C PRO A 271 16.44 7.82 21.87
N ASN A 272 16.72 8.75 20.94
CA ASN A 272 15.94 9.99 20.90
C ASN A 272 14.47 9.68 20.56
N LEU A 273 13.55 10.39 21.21
CA LEU A 273 12.13 10.36 20.89
C LEU A 273 11.64 11.80 20.75
N ILE A 274 11.22 12.17 19.54
CA ILE A 274 10.81 13.53 19.20
C ILE A 274 9.37 13.51 18.68
N TYR A 275 8.52 14.31 19.30
CA TYR A 275 7.18 14.60 18.81
C TYR A 275 7.19 15.86 17.93
N VAL A 276 6.56 15.78 16.77
CA VAL A 276 6.46 16.86 15.80
C VAL A 276 5.01 17.01 15.34
N SER A 277 4.40 18.14 15.63
CA SER A 277 3.21 18.60 14.92
C SER A 277 3.59 19.83 14.11
N ARG A 278 3.45 19.74 12.79
CA ARG A 278 3.80 20.85 11.89
C ARG A 278 2.82 22.00 12.05
N GLN A 279 3.22 23.22 11.68
CA GLN A 279 2.27 24.32 11.63
C GLN A 279 1.20 24.04 10.57
N LYS A 280 -0.05 24.33 10.91
CA LYS A 280 -1.17 24.32 9.96
C LYS A 280 -1.85 25.67 9.97
N SER A 281 -2.33 26.06 8.79
CA SER A 281 -3.15 27.25 8.61
C SER A 281 -4.20 26.96 7.55
N LYS A 282 -5.40 27.50 7.72
CA LYS A 282 -6.52 27.33 6.78
C LYS A 282 -6.22 27.89 5.39
N THR A 283 -5.24 28.78 5.27
CA THR A 283 -4.87 29.45 4.01
C THR A 283 -3.76 28.73 3.25
N SER A 284 -3.10 27.73 3.84
CA SER A 284 -1.93 27.07 3.26
C SER A 284 -2.21 25.60 2.94
N PRO A 285 -1.88 25.10 1.73
CA PRO A 285 -2.01 23.69 1.41
C PRO A 285 -0.99 22.88 2.22
N HIS A 286 -1.44 21.78 2.81
CA HIS A 286 -0.59 20.96 3.69
C HIS A 286 -0.17 19.62 3.06
N HIS A 287 -0.66 19.25 1.87
CA HIS A 287 -0.18 18.06 1.15
C HIS A 287 -0.22 16.72 1.94
N PHE A 288 -1.18 16.57 2.87
CA PHE A 288 -1.40 15.33 3.65
C PHE A 288 -0.09 14.71 4.20
N LYS A 289 0.11 13.40 4.02
CA LYS A 289 1.27 12.64 4.50
C LYS A 289 2.58 13.07 3.85
N ALA A 290 2.57 13.43 2.55
CA ALA A 290 3.77 13.90 1.85
C ALA A 290 4.38 15.15 2.53
N GLY A 291 3.52 16.11 2.88
CA GLY A 291 3.95 17.32 3.58
C GLY A 291 4.40 17.04 5.01
N ALA A 292 3.77 16.10 5.72
CA ALA A 292 4.19 15.69 7.05
C ALA A 292 5.59 15.07 7.03
N LEU A 293 5.84 14.17 6.08
CA LEU A 293 7.15 13.55 5.85
C LEU A 293 8.21 14.58 5.43
N ASN A 294 7.87 15.59 4.64
CA ASN A 294 8.79 16.67 4.29
C ASN A 294 9.14 17.55 5.48
N VAL A 295 8.18 17.85 6.36
CA VAL A 295 8.47 18.55 7.63
C VAL A 295 9.39 17.69 8.50
N LEU A 296 9.11 16.39 8.65
CA LEU A 296 10.00 15.48 9.37
C LEU A 296 11.41 15.48 8.78
N LEU A 297 11.54 15.39 7.45
CA LEU A 297 12.83 15.40 6.78
C LEU A 297 13.65 16.66 7.14
N ARG A 298 13.00 17.83 7.17
CA ARG A 298 13.63 19.10 7.55
C ARG A 298 13.97 19.18 9.03
N VAL A 299 13.01 18.89 9.91
CA VAL A 299 13.21 18.94 11.37
C VAL A 299 14.31 17.99 11.79
N SER A 300 14.29 16.77 11.28
CA SER A 300 15.32 15.76 11.55
C SER A 300 16.68 16.16 10.98
N ALA A 301 16.75 16.83 9.81
CA ALA A 301 18.03 17.34 9.30
C ALA A 301 18.68 18.38 10.24
N VAL A 302 17.87 19.18 10.93
CA VAL A 302 18.37 20.16 11.92
C VAL A 302 18.83 19.47 13.20
N MET A 303 18.13 18.42 13.64
CA MET A 303 18.33 17.84 14.97
C MET A 303 19.35 16.70 15.00
N THR A 304 19.29 15.77 14.03
CA THR A 304 20.11 14.53 14.06
C THR A 304 20.84 14.28 12.74
N ASN A 305 20.25 14.73 11.63
CA ASN A 305 20.69 14.57 10.25
C ASN A 305 21.18 13.16 9.90
N ALA A 306 20.45 12.13 10.30
CA ALA A 306 20.90 10.77 10.05
C ALA A 306 20.88 10.44 8.54
N PRO A 307 21.91 9.76 8.01
CA PRO A 307 21.96 9.45 6.58
C PRO A 307 20.92 8.40 6.17
N LEU A 308 20.40 7.62 7.11
CA LEU A 308 19.32 6.65 6.88
C LEU A 308 18.01 7.12 7.50
N ILE A 309 16.93 6.95 6.74
CA ILE A 309 15.58 7.30 7.15
C ILE A 309 14.66 6.11 6.93
N LEU A 310 14.01 5.62 7.99
CA LEU A 310 12.96 4.62 7.90
C LEU A 310 11.59 5.32 7.93
N THR A 311 10.75 5.11 6.92
CA THR A 311 9.36 5.59 6.91
C THR A 311 8.41 4.48 7.33
N GLN A 312 7.54 4.76 8.31
CA GLN A 312 6.50 3.84 8.79
C GLN A 312 5.14 4.51 8.95
N ASP A 313 4.11 3.74 8.66
CA ASP A 313 2.74 4.03 9.10
C ASP A 313 2.57 3.71 10.58
N CYS A 314 1.63 4.40 11.25
CA CYS A 314 1.38 4.21 12.67
C CYS A 314 0.88 2.81 13.05
N ASP A 315 0.31 2.08 12.10
CA ASP A 315 -0.21 0.72 12.24
C ASP A 315 0.76 -0.36 11.73
N MET A 316 2.04 -0.03 11.48
CA MET A 316 3.05 -0.96 10.97
C MET A 316 4.23 -1.07 11.93
N TYR A 317 4.17 -2.03 12.85
CA TYR A 317 5.21 -2.26 13.85
C TYR A 317 6.36 -3.13 13.31
N SER A 318 7.50 -3.07 14.01
CA SER A 318 8.67 -3.90 13.71
C SER A 318 8.54 -5.29 14.33
N ASN A 319 8.57 -6.32 13.49
CA ASN A 319 8.46 -7.72 13.90
C ASN A 319 9.81 -8.47 13.87
N ASP A 320 10.85 -7.89 13.27
CA ASP A 320 12.23 -8.41 13.33
C ASP A 320 13.19 -7.30 13.79
N PRO A 321 13.77 -7.40 15.00
CA PRO A 321 14.68 -6.39 15.52
C PRO A 321 16.01 -6.30 14.75
N GLN A 322 16.35 -7.29 13.94
CA GLN A 322 17.57 -7.29 13.11
C GLN A 322 17.37 -6.59 11.76
N THR A 323 16.18 -6.03 11.50
CA THR A 323 15.86 -5.40 10.22
C THR A 323 16.88 -4.34 9.79
N PRO A 324 17.37 -3.42 10.64
CA PRO A 324 18.40 -2.45 10.25
C PRO A 324 19.71 -3.12 9.82
N LEU A 325 20.11 -4.23 10.43
CA LEU A 325 21.33 -4.97 10.05
C LEU A 325 21.21 -5.56 8.63
N ARG A 326 20.01 -6.02 8.25
CA ARG A 326 19.71 -6.48 6.87
C ARG A 326 19.86 -5.35 5.86
N VAL A 327 19.47 -4.12 6.23
CA VAL A 327 19.61 -2.93 5.38
C VAL A 327 21.09 -2.58 5.20
N LEU A 328 21.88 -2.62 6.29
CA LEU A 328 23.31 -2.37 6.24
C LEU A 328 24.04 -3.33 5.30
N CYS A 329 23.62 -4.60 5.22
CA CYS A 329 24.21 -5.56 4.27
C CYS A 329 24.22 -5.07 2.82
N TYR A 330 23.21 -4.30 2.40
CA TYR A 330 23.13 -3.72 1.06
C TYR A 330 23.87 -2.39 0.94
N LEU A 331 23.77 -1.53 1.96
CA LEU A 331 24.40 -0.21 1.97
C LEU A 331 25.93 -0.29 2.04
N SER A 332 26.45 -1.32 2.69
CA SER A 332 27.87 -1.61 2.80
C SER A 332 28.48 -2.18 1.52
N ASP A 333 27.70 -2.43 0.47
CA ASP A 333 28.23 -2.81 -0.84
C ASP A 333 28.60 -1.55 -1.65
N PRO A 334 29.90 -1.29 -1.90
CA PRO A 334 30.33 -0.11 -2.64
C PRO A 334 29.75 -0.03 -4.04
N ALA A 335 29.37 -1.17 -4.64
CA ALA A 335 28.77 -1.21 -5.97
C ALA A 335 27.34 -0.64 -6.02
N LEU A 336 26.65 -0.57 -4.86
CA LEU A 336 25.27 -0.11 -4.75
C LEU A 336 25.19 1.33 -4.20
N GLN A 337 26.12 1.69 -3.32
CA GLN A 337 26.06 2.91 -2.49
C GLN A 337 25.79 4.19 -3.28
N SER A 338 26.43 4.41 -4.43
CA SER A 338 26.35 5.68 -5.15
C SER A 338 25.03 5.92 -5.91
N LYS A 339 24.21 4.88 -6.09
CA LYS A 339 22.95 4.96 -6.87
C LYS A 339 21.74 4.41 -6.13
N LEU A 340 21.88 3.94 -4.90
CA LEU A 340 20.78 3.41 -4.11
C LEU A 340 20.03 4.55 -3.42
N ALA A 341 18.75 4.72 -3.75
CA ALA A 341 17.89 5.66 -3.04
C ALA A 341 17.20 5.01 -1.84
N TYR A 342 16.67 3.81 -2.00
CA TYR A 342 15.93 3.15 -0.92
C TYR A 342 15.87 1.62 -1.03
N ILE A 343 15.60 0.99 0.11
CA ILE A 343 15.36 -0.44 0.27
C ILE A 343 13.95 -0.62 0.80
N GLN A 344 13.09 -1.26 0.01
CA GLN A 344 11.69 -1.53 0.34
C GLN A 344 11.55 -2.95 0.89
N PHE A 345 10.87 -3.09 2.03
CA PHE A 345 10.40 -4.37 2.55
C PHE A 345 8.96 -4.65 2.13
N PRO A 346 8.53 -5.92 2.05
CA PRO A 346 7.12 -6.23 1.81
C PRO A 346 6.27 -5.73 2.98
N GLN A 347 5.16 -5.06 2.69
CA GLN A 347 4.10 -4.89 3.67
C GLN A 347 3.41 -6.24 3.88
N ARG A 348 3.43 -6.71 5.12
CA ARG A 348 2.76 -7.93 5.56
C ARG A 348 1.85 -7.56 6.72
N PHE A 349 0.79 -8.34 6.88
CA PHE A 349 -0.24 -8.00 7.84
C PHE A 349 -0.51 -9.16 8.79
N HIS A 350 -0.85 -8.83 10.03
CA HIS A 350 -1.39 -9.77 11.01
C HIS A 350 -2.92 -9.66 11.07
N GLY A 351 -3.56 -10.49 11.88
CA GLY A 351 -5.02 -10.47 12.02
C GLY A 351 -5.79 -10.90 10.77
N LEU A 352 -5.11 -11.43 9.75
CA LEU A 352 -5.78 -11.97 8.56
C LEU A 352 -6.63 -13.18 8.94
N ASN A 353 -7.91 -13.16 8.55
CA ASN A 353 -8.74 -14.34 8.70
C ASN A 353 -8.17 -15.53 7.88
N GLN A 354 -8.59 -16.75 8.22
CA GLN A 354 -8.01 -17.97 7.64
C GLN A 354 -7.99 -17.96 6.10
N THR A 355 -9.01 -17.33 5.49
CA THR A 355 -9.28 -17.39 4.06
C THR A 355 -8.81 -16.15 3.29
N ASP A 356 -8.27 -15.14 3.98
CA ASP A 356 -8.02 -13.78 3.47
C ASP A 356 -9.18 -13.30 2.59
N ILE A 357 -10.38 -13.18 3.17
CA ILE A 357 -11.61 -13.02 2.39
C ILE A 357 -11.63 -11.77 1.50
N TYR A 358 -10.96 -10.71 1.94
CA TYR A 358 -10.83 -9.46 1.18
C TYR A 358 -9.55 -9.33 0.38
N ALA A 359 -8.74 -10.39 0.31
CA ALA A 359 -7.44 -10.40 -0.37
C ALA A 359 -6.58 -9.21 0.08
N SER A 360 -6.54 -9.00 1.40
CA SER A 360 -5.86 -7.88 2.07
C SER A 360 -4.35 -8.06 2.06
N GLU A 361 -3.82 -9.27 1.83
CA GLU A 361 -2.38 -9.47 1.66
C GLU A 361 -1.81 -8.70 0.46
N TYR A 362 -2.64 -8.34 -0.53
CA TYR A 362 -2.21 -7.71 -1.80
C TYR A 362 -0.93 -8.35 -2.35
N LYS A 363 -0.86 -9.68 -2.30
CA LYS A 363 0.36 -10.48 -2.49
C LYS A 363 1.13 -10.13 -3.78
N ARG A 364 0.41 -9.76 -4.84
CA ARG A 364 0.97 -9.28 -6.10
C ARG A 364 1.78 -8.00 -5.90
N LEU A 365 1.19 -6.99 -5.27
CA LEU A 365 1.80 -5.68 -5.04
C LEU A 365 3.00 -5.76 -4.08
N PHE A 366 2.87 -6.48 -2.96
CA PHE A 366 3.86 -6.42 -1.89
C PHE A 366 4.92 -7.53 -1.92
N GLN A 367 4.67 -8.67 -2.57
CA GLN A 367 5.59 -9.81 -2.52
C GLN A 367 6.01 -10.31 -3.91
N ILE A 368 5.08 -10.44 -4.87
CA ILE A 368 5.35 -11.07 -6.17
C ILE A 368 6.00 -10.09 -7.16
N ASN A 369 5.32 -8.99 -7.48
CA ASN A 369 5.77 -8.02 -8.48
C ASN A 369 7.08 -7.31 -8.07
N PRO A 370 7.34 -7.00 -6.79
CA PRO A 370 8.62 -6.44 -6.36
C PRO A 370 9.84 -7.30 -6.73
N MET A 371 9.71 -8.63 -6.78
CA MET A 371 10.80 -9.50 -7.25
C MET A 371 11.13 -9.26 -8.74
N GLY A 372 10.11 -8.95 -9.55
CA GLY A 372 10.27 -8.56 -10.95
C GLY A 372 10.96 -7.21 -11.11
N PHE A 373 10.47 -6.21 -10.38
CA PHE A 373 11.09 -4.88 -10.32
C PHE A 373 12.56 -4.92 -9.90
N ASN A 374 12.90 -5.78 -8.94
CA ASN A 374 14.26 -5.92 -8.43
C ASN A 374 15.26 -6.40 -9.50
N GLY A 375 14.76 -7.11 -10.52
CA GLY A 375 15.56 -7.48 -11.70
C GLY A 375 15.76 -6.33 -12.70
N LEU A 376 14.98 -5.26 -12.58
CA LEU A 376 15.11 -4.03 -13.37
C LEU A 376 15.91 -2.99 -12.57
N MET A 377 15.25 -1.96 -12.04
CA MET A 377 15.87 -0.88 -11.27
C MET A 377 15.51 -0.89 -9.78
N GLY A 378 14.72 -1.85 -9.32
CA GLY A 378 14.22 -1.93 -7.96
C GLY A 378 12.71 -1.66 -7.82
N PRO A 379 12.07 -2.09 -6.72
CA PRO A 379 10.63 -1.92 -6.50
C PRO A 379 10.24 -0.45 -6.33
N ASN A 380 8.97 -0.15 -6.58
CA ASN A 380 8.39 1.13 -6.19
C ASN A 380 8.33 1.27 -4.66
N TYR A 381 8.29 2.51 -4.19
CA TYR A 381 7.96 2.84 -2.80
C TYR A 381 6.45 2.69 -2.59
N VAL A 382 6.06 2.07 -1.48
CA VAL A 382 4.65 1.76 -1.13
C VAL A 382 4.20 2.34 0.22
N GLY A 383 4.94 3.33 0.75
CA GLY A 383 4.46 4.19 1.85
C GLY A 383 4.91 3.81 3.26
N SER A 384 5.40 2.58 3.46
CA SER A 384 5.76 2.03 4.77
C SER A 384 6.81 0.93 4.63
N GLY A 385 7.57 0.62 5.69
CA GLY A 385 8.63 -0.39 5.66
C GLY A 385 9.76 -0.10 4.67
N CYS A 386 10.13 1.18 4.51
CA CYS A 386 11.11 1.61 3.51
C CYS A 386 12.26 2.39 4.15
N PHE A 387 13.50 1.98 3.87
CA PHE A 387 14.71 2.67 4.29
C PHE A 387 15.27 3.51 3.15
N PHE A 388 15.29 4.82 3.30
CA PHE A 388 15.85 5.78 2.35
C PHE A 388 17.27 6.19 2.76
N CYS A 389 18.12 6.41 1.75
CA CYS A 389 19.31 7.24 1.90
C CYS A 389 18.87 8.70 1.84
N ARG A 390 19.12 9.49 2.89
CA ARG A 390 18.72 10.90 3.00
C ARG A 390 19.10 11.72 1.77
N ARG A 391 20.29 11.46 1.21
CA ARG A 391 20.81 12.09 -0.02
C ARG A 391 19.84 11.98 -1.21
N ALA A 392 19.04 10.92 -1.31
CA ALA A 392 18.08 10.73 -2.40
C ALA A 392 16.98 11.80 -2.45
N PHE A 393 16.71 12.48 -1.33
CA PHE A 393 15.72 13.54 -1.27
C PHE A 393 16.23 14.90 -1.76
N PHE A 394 17.49 15.02 -2.17
CA PHE A 394 18.11 16.29 -2.58
C PHE A 394 18.62 16.23 -4.03
N GLY A 395 17.74 15.84 -4.96
CA GLY A 395 18.05 15.74 -6.39
C GLY A 395 18.52 14.35 -6.85
N GLY A 396 19.05 14.28 -8.08
CA GLY A 396 19.51 13.04 -8.70
C GLY A 396 20.82 12.50 -8.11
N PRO A 397 21.20 11.25 -8.42
CA PRO A 397 22.44 10.65 -7.88
C PRO A 397 23.69 11.40 -8.31
N SER A 398 23.69 12.02 -9.51
CA SER A 398 24.81 12.81 -10.05
C SER A 398 24.64 14.32 -9.87
N THR A 399 23.52 14.78 -9.31
CA THR A 399 23.20 16.21 -9.21
C THR A 399 22.54 16.51 -7.87
N LEU A 400 23.29 17.17 -6.98
CA LEU A 400 22.77 17.64 -5.71
C LEU A 400 21.99 18.95 -5.92
N VAL A 401 20.79 19.02 -5.36
CA VAL A 401 20.02 20.27 -5.25
C VAL A 401 20.10 20.72 -3.80
N PRO A 402 21.01 21.64 -3.45
CA PRO A 402 21.22 22.01 -2.06
C PRO A 402 19.99 22.74 -1.50
N PRO A 403 19.65 22.53 -0.22
CA PRO A 403 18.62 23.32 0.45
C PRO A 403 19.10 24.76 0.67
N LYS A 404 18.15 25.70 0.76
CA LYS A 404 18.42 27.12 1.04
C LYS A 404 19.13 27.33 2.39
N ILE A 405 18.77 26.51 3.39
CA ILE A 405 19.40 26.50 4.71
C ILE A 405 20.50 25.42 4.69
N PRO A 406 21.79 25.78 4.83
CA PRO A 406 22.91 24.84 4.76
C PRO A 406 22.83 23.70 5.79
N GLU A 407 22.27 23.96 6.98
CA GLU A 407 22.07 22.97 8.05
C GLU A 407 21.13 21.83 7.64
N LEU A 408 20.31 22.01 6.60
CA LEU A 408 19.44 20.96 6.06
C LEU A 408 20.15 20.06 5.04
N SER A 409 21.39 20.37 4.67
CA SER A 409 22.15 19.59 3.68
C SER A 409 22.33 18.15 4.17
N PRO A 410 22.19 17.13 3.30
CA PRO A 410 22.41 15.74 3.69
C PRO A 410 23.84 15.45 4.20
N ASP A 411 24.80 16.33 3.88
CA ASP A 411 26.21 16.20 4.29
C ASP A 411 26.56 17.07 5.51
N HIS A 412 25.60 17.80 6.08
CA HIS A 412 25.82 18.63 7.27
C HIS A 412 25.99 17.77 8.52
N VAL A 413 26.97 18.10 9.36
CA VAL A 413 27.17 17.44 10.66
C VAL A 413 26.58 18.31 11.76
N VAL A 414 25.61 17.77 12.51
CA VAL A 414 25.01 18.46 13.65
C VAL A 414 26.00 18.46 14.82
N ASP A 415 26.43 19.65 15.24
CA ASP A 415 27.47 19.86 16.26
C ASP A 415 26.91 20.28 17.63
N LYS A 416 25.59 20.51 17.72
CA LYS A 416 24.93 20.97 18.94
C LYS A 416 23.92 19.95 19.49
N PRO A 417 23.70 19.92 20.82
CA PRO A 417 22.66 19.09 21.41
C PRO A 417 21.27 19.43 20.86
N ILE A 418 20.42 18.40 20.74
CA ILE A 418 19.07 18.51 20.17
C ILE A 418 18.16 19.46 20.97
N ASN A 419 18.42 19.60 22.27
CA ASN A 419 17.71 20.48 23.19
C ASN A 419 18.26 21.91 23.26
N SER A 420 19.31 22.23 22.49
CA SER A 420 19.84 23.59 22.49
C SER A 420 18.84 24.57 21.85
N GLN A 421 18.75 25.77 22.42
CA GLN A 421 17.82 26.80 21.95
C GLN A 421 17.96 27.09 20.44
N LYS A 422 19.19 27.07 19.92
CA LYS A 422 19.45 27.27 18.48
C LYS A 422 18.80 26.17 17.64
N ILE A 423 18.98 24.90 18.01
CA ILE A 423 18.44 23.75 17.28
C ILE A 423 16.92 23.72 17.37
N LEU A 424 16.34 23.92 18.55
CA LEU A 424 14.88 23.97 18.74
C LEU A 424 14.24 25.13 17.96
N SER A 425 14.82 26.33 18.01
CA SER A 425 14.29 27.49 17.26
C SER A 425 14.30 27.26 15.75
N LEU A 426 15.37 26.65 15.22
CA LEU A 426 15.47 26.33 13.81
C LEU A 426 14.52 25.19 13.42
N ALA A 427 14.37 24.16 14.27
CA ALA A 427 13.41 23.08 14.06
C ALA A 427 11.96 23.60 13.98
N HIS A 428 11.58 24.53 14.87
CA HIS A 428 10.27 25.19 14.81
C HIS A 428 10.09 26.01 13.52
N ASN A 429 11.12 26.74 13.10
CA ASN A 429 11.09 27.54 11.86
C ASN A 429 10.88 26.65 10.62
N VAL A 430 11.65 25.57 10.47
CA VAL A 430 11.53 24.68 9.30
C VAL A 430 10.27 23.80 9.31
N ALA A 431 9.56 23.74 10.45
CA ALA A 431 8.24 23.12 10.58
C ALA A 431 7.07 24.07 10.24
N GLY A 432 7.36 25.32 9.86
CA GLY A 432 6.39 26.31 9.43
C GLY A 432 5.69 25.95 8.12
N CYS A 433 4.45 26.40 7.96
CA CYS A 433 3.64 26.10 6.77
C CYS A 433 4.01 26.95 5.54
N ASP A 434 4.66 28.09 5.76
CA ASP A 434 5.13 29.01 4.72
C ASP A 434 6.55 28.73 4.25
N TYR A 435 7.30 27.88 4.96
CA TYR A 435 8.67 27.51 4.63
C TYR A 435 8.82 27.11 3.15
N GLU A 436 7.94 26.23 2.68
CA GLU A 436 8.00 25.68 1.33
C GLU A 436 7.64 26.69 0.25
N ASN A 437 6.85 27.72 0.58
CA ASN A 437 6.54 28.82 -0.34
C ASN A 437 7.77 29.72 -0.59
N GLN A 438 8.67 29.79 0.40
CA GLN A 438 9.86 30.65 0.38
C GLN A 438 11.13 29.92 -0.12
N THR A 439 11.00 28.63 -0.43
CA THR A 439 12.10 27.79 -0.89
C THR A 439 11.74 27.13 -2.21
N GLU A 440 12.56 27.35 -3.23
CA GLU A 440 12.40 26.65 -4.49
C GLU A 440 12.55 25.13 -4.25
N HIS A 441 11.77 24.33 -4.98
CA HIS A 441 11.95 22.88 -5.18
C HIS A 441 11.38 21.88 -4.16
N TRP A 442 10.97 22.27 -2.94
CA TRP A 442 10.33 21.31 -2.03
C TRP A 442 9.03 20.74 -2.61
N GLY A 443 8.81 19.44 -2.43
CA GLY A 443 7.66 18.74 -3.01
C GLY A 443 7.77 18.45 -4.52
N SER A 444 8.66 19.11 -5.25
CA SER A 444 8.81 18.92 -6.71
C SER A 444 10.12 18.23 -7.09
N LYS A 445 11.23 18.64 -6.44
CA LYS A 445 12.60 18.15 -6.66
C LYS A 445 13.34 17.82 -5.36
N ASN A 446 12.98 18.44 -4.24
CA ASN A 446 13.46 18.07 -2.91
C ASN A 446 12.34 17.39 -2.09
N GLY A 447 12.72 16.43 -1.26
CA GLY A 447 11.81 15.70 -0.39
C GLY A 447 10.86 14.71 -1.10
N PHE A 448 9.84 14.28 -0.38
CA PHE A 448 8.69 13.52 -0.91
C PHE A 448 7.91 14.38 -1.92
N ARG A 449 7.41 13.75 -2.97
CA ARG A 449 6.87 14.44 -4.16
C ARG A 449 5.37 14.71 -4.01
N TYR A 450 4.96 15.95 -4.30
CA TYR A 450 3.57 16.40 -4.29
C TYR A 450 2.91 16.25 -5.67
N GLY A 451 1.58 16.20 -5.66
CA GLY A 451 0.76 16.23 -6.89
C GLY A 451 -0.04 14.96 -7.15
N SER A 452 -0.06 14.00 -6.21
CA SER A 452 -0.91 12.82 -6.27
C SER A 452 -1.33 12.39 -4.86
N LEU A 453 -2.52 11.79 -4.73
CA LEU A 453 -2.95 11.10 -3.51
C LEU A 453 -2.15 9.82 -3.17
N VAL A 454 -1.34 9.32 -4.11
CA VAL A 454 -0.38 8.22 -3.88
C VAL A 454 1.04 8.79 -3.91
N GLU A 455 1.36 9.63 -2.92
CA GLU A 455 2.66 10.29 -2.84
C GLU A 455 3.80 9.30 -2.75
N ASP A 456 3.55 8.12 -2.21
CA ASP A 456 4.48 7.02 -2.07
C ASP A 456 4.93 6.49 -3.44
N PHE A 457 3.99 5.98 -4.22
CA PHE A 457 4.19 5.50 -5.57
C PHE A 457 4.84 6.59 -6.43
N TYR A 458 4.32 7.81 -6.33
CA TYR A 458 4.80 8.94 -7.10
C TYR A 458 6.23 9.35 -6.70
N THR A 459 6.56 9.39 -5.40
CA THR A 459 7.93 9.69 -4.94
C THR A 459 8.91 8.64 -5.43
N GLY A 460 8.61 7.34 -5.24
CA GLY A 460 9.47 6.26 -5.70
C GLY A 460 9.71 6.30 -7.21
N TYR A 461 8.64 6.52 -7.99
CA TYR A 461 8.70 6.67 -9.44
C TYR A 461 9.57 7.84 -9.90
N ARG A 462 9.40 9.00 -9.26
CA ARG A 462 10.15 10.22 -9.60
C ARG A 462 11.62 10.08 -9.27
N LEU A 463 11.97 9.51 -8.11
CA LEU A 463 13.37 9.26 -7.74
C LEU A 463 14.06 8.35 -8.76
N GLN A 464 13.42 7.25 -9.15
CA GLN A 464 14.00 6.34 -10.14
C GLN A 464 14.06 6.95 -11.53
N SER A 465 13.08 7.79 -11.92
CA SER A 465 13.13 8.57 -13.16
C SER A 465 14.27 9.59 -13.18
N GLU A 466 14.76 10.00 -12.01
CA GLU A 466 15.92 10.87 -11.85
C GLU A 466 17.25 10.09 -11.83
N GLY A 467 17.21 8.76 -11.99
CA GLY A 467 18.38 7.90 -12.14
C GLY A 467 18.75 7.07 -10.90
N TRP A 468 18.01 7.23 -9.80
CA TRP A 468 18.19 6.40 -8.62
C TRP A 468 17.72 4.95 -8.84
N LYS A 469 18.25 4.03 -8.05
CA LYS A 469 17.82 2.63 -7.96
C LYS A 469 17.22 2.36 -6.59
N SER A 470 16.41 1.31 -6.49
CA SER A 470 15.96 0.78 -5.21
C SER A 470 16.23 -0.73 -5.13
N LEU A 471 16.01 -1.31 -3.96
CA LEU A 471 16.14 -2.75 -3.74
C LEU A 471 14.94 -3.29 -2.98
N PHE A 472 14.62 -4.55 -3.24
CA PHE A 472 13.61 -5.29 -2.49
C PHE A 472 14.30 -6.25 -1.53
N CYS A 473 14.08 -6.08 -0.22
CA CYS A 473 14.52 -7.00 0.82
C CYS A 473 13.31 -7.78 1.36
N HIS A 474 13.32 -9.10 1.19
CA HIS A 474 12.21 -9.97 1.56
C HIS A 474 12.73 -11.11 2.45
N PRO A 475 12.98 -10.84 3.75
CA PRO A 475 13.37 -11.87 4.71
C PRO A 475 12.26 -12.89 4.93
N GLU A 476 12.63 -14.09 5.38
CA GLU A 476 11.68 -15.17 5.68
C GLU A 476 10.70 -14.79 6.80
N ARG A 477 11.23 -14.29 7.92
CA ARG A 477 10.44 -13.61 8.96
C ARG A 477 10.01 -12.25 8.43
N ALA A 478 8.73 -11.90 8.58
CA ALA A 478 8.26 -10.56 8.23
C ALA A 478 9.03 -9.53 9.06
N ALA A 479 9.68 -8.57 8.39
CA ALA A 479 10.36 -7.46 9.06
C ALA A 479 9.34 -6.52 9.73
N PHE A 480 8.24 -6.27 9.03
CA PHE A 480 7.16 -5.40 9.45
C PHE A 480 5.83 -6.14 9.37
N LEU A 481 4.97 -5.86 10.34
CA LEU A 481 3.61 -6.36 10.39
C LEU A 481 2.68 -5.20 10.72
N GLY A 482 1.58 -5.08 9.99
CA GLY A 482 0.57 -4.08 10.27
C GLY A 482 -0.85 -4.57 10.21
N ASP A 483 -1.77 -3.66 10.46
CA ASP A 483 -3.21 -3.92 10.52
C ASP A 483 -3.85 -3.98 9.13
N VAL A 484 -4.86 -4.85 8.98
CA VAL A 484 -5.72 -4.89 7.79
C VAL A 484 -7.06 -4.22 8.03
N PRO A 485 -7.67 -3.62 6.99
CA PRO A 485 -9.10 -3.32 7.03
C PRO A 485 -9.91 -4.60 7.23
N ILE A 486 -10.75 -4.64 8.26
CA ILE A 486 -11.65 -5.77 8.58
C ILE A 486 -13.05 -5.61 7.98
N THR A 487 -13.33 -4.49 7.31
CA THR A 487 -14.59 -4.25 6.59
C THR A 487 -14.33 -4.13 5.09
N LEU A 488 -15.31 -4.55 4.27
CA LEU A 488 -15.22 -4.39 2.82
C LEU A 488 -15.21 -2.91 2.42
N LEU A 489 -16.01 -2.07 3.09
CA LEU A 489 -16.13 -0.66 2.76
C LEU A 489 -14.82 0.10 2.98
N ASP A 490 -14.12 -0.13 4.10
CA ASP A 490 -12.83 0.51 4.37
C ASP A 490 -11.79 0.11 3.34
N LEU A 491 -11.75 -1.18 2.98
CA LEU A 491 -10.83 -1.69 1.97
C LEU A 491 -11.12 -1.08 0.57
N LEU A 492 -12.38 -0.99 0.17
CA LEU A 492 -12.75 -0.38 -1.11
C LEU A 492 -12.52 1.13 -1.11
N SER A 493 -12.73 1.80 0.01
CA SER A 493 -12.48 3.24 0.17
C SER A 493 -10.98 3.55 0.11
N GLN A 494 -10.15 2.72 0.73
CA GLN A 494 -8.69 2.79 0.58
C GLN A 494 -8.26 2.57 -0.88
N CYS A 495 -8.77 1.51 -1.53
CA CYS A 495 -8.44 1.21 -2.91
C CYS A 495 -8.90 2.32 -3.88
N LYS A 496 -10.06 2.95 -3.62
CA LYS A 496 -10.56 4.10 -4.37
C LYS A 496 -9.59 5.28 -4.31
N ARG A 497 -9.04 5.61 -3.13
CA ARG A 497 -8.02 6.67 -2.98
C ARG A 497 -6.77 6.36 -3.80
N TRP A 498 -6.29 5.10 -3.76
CA TRP A 498 -5.16 4.69 -4.59
C TRP A 498 -5.45 4.89 -6.07
N CYS A 499 -6.61 4.46 -6.53
CA CYS A 499 -7.01 4.57 -7.94
C CYS A 499 -7.07 6.02 -8.43
N ILE A 500 -7.64 6.93 -7.63
CA ILE A 500 -7.65 8.36 -7.94
C ILE A 500 -6.22 8.88 -8.05
N GLY A 501 -5.35 8.61 -7.06
CA GLY A 501 -3.97 9.07 -7.10
C GLY A 501 -3.19 8.52 -8.30
N LEU A 502 -3.42 7.26 -8.67
CA LEU A 502 -2.80 6.63 -9.84
C LEU A 502 -3.26 7.28 -11.16
N LEU A 503 -4.51 7.71 -11.27
CA LEU A 503 -5.00 8.50 -12.41
C LEU A 503 -4.35 9.88 -12.45
N GLU A 504 -4.16 10.54 -11.30
CA GLU A 504 -3.43 11.80 -11.22
C GLU A 504 -2.00 11.65 -11.76
N VAL A 505 -1.30 10.55 -11.45
CA VAL A 505 0.03 10.28 -12.03
C VAL A 505 -0.06 9.99 -13.52
N THR A 506 -1.01 9.15 -13.94
CA THR A 506 -1.21 8.74 -15.34
C THR A 506 -1.41 9.92 -16.28
N PHE A 507 -2.23 10.89 -15.88
CA PHE A 507 -2.54 12.06 -16.70
C PHE A 507 -1.70 13.30 -16.33
N SER A 508 -0.67 13.15 -15.48
CA SER A 508 0.27 14.22 -15.20
C SER A 508 1.28 14.41 -16.35
N LYS A 509 2.02 15.54 -16.29
CA LYS A 509 3.20 15.77 -17.15
C LYS A 509 4.30 14.70 -17.01
N TYR A 510 4.25 13.89 -15.95
CA TYR A 510 5.19 12.80 -15.69
C TYR A 510 4.56 11.42 -15.91
N ASN A 511 3.62 11.30 -16.84
CA ASN A 511 2.97 10.02 -17.17
C ASN A 511 3.98 8.85 -17.32
N THR A 512 3.59 7.68 -16.80
CA THR A 512 4.50 6.52 -16.69
C THR A 512 4.86 5.91 -18.04
N LEU A 513 3.98 5.99 -19.04
CA LEU A 513 4.19 5.38 -20.35
C LEU A 513 5.23 6.11 -21.19
N ILE A 514 5.12 7.44 -21.32
CA ILE A 514 6.01 8.23 -22.18
C ILE A 514 7.19 8.73 -21.37
N PHE A 515 6.95 9.48 -20.29
CA PHE A 515 8.03 10.06 -19.48
C PHE A 515 8.80 8.96 -18.76
N GLY A 516 8.10 8.00 -18.14
CA GLY A 516 8.72 6.88 -17.43
C GLY A 516 9.56 5.98 -18.34
N SER A 517 9.02 5.56 -19.49
CA SER A 517 9.78 4.74 -20.45
C SER A 517 10.99 5.48 -21.03
N ARG A 518 10.87 6.79 -21.28
CA ARG A 518 12.00 7.61 -21.74
C ARG A 518 13.10 7.73 -20.67
N SER A 519 12.71 7.83 -19.40
CA SER A 519 13.64 8.10 -18.30
C SER A 519 14.32 6.83 -17.76
N MET A 520 13.60 5.70 -17.73
CA MET A 520 14.04 4.45 -17.07
C MET A 520 14.12 3.25 -18.03
N GLY A 521 13.71 3.41 -19.29
CA GLY A 521 13.57 2.33 -20.25
C GLY A 521 12.18 1.68 -20.25
N ILE A 522 11.83 1.05 -21.37
CA ILE A 522 10.47 0.55 -21.67
C ILE A 522 9.96 -0.42 -20.61
N MET A 523 10.78 -1.39 -20.18
CA MET A 523 10.36 -2.39 -19.20
C MET A 523 10.00 -1.77 -17.85
N MET A 524 10.79 -0.79 -17.40
CA MET A 524 10.51 -0.10 -16.14
C MET A 524 9.32 0.85 -16.26
N GLY A 525 9.20 1.56 -17.39
CA GLY A 525 8.04 2.36 -17.72
C GLY A 525 6.75 1.54 -17.68
N LEU A 526 6.73 0.39 -18.36
CA LEU A 526 5.60 -0.56 -18.37
C LEU A 526 5.26 -1.12 -16.98
N ALA A 527 6.28 -1.44 -16.17
CA ALA A 527 6.10 -1.89 -14.79
C ALA A 527 5.35 -0.85 -13.94
N TYR A 528 5.76 0.42 -14.04
CA TYR A 528 5.06 1.52 -13.39
C TYR A 528 3.67 1.78 -13.99
N SER A 529 3.54 1.70 -15.31
CA SER A 529 2.26 1.87 -16.00
C SER A 529 1.24 0.80 -15.61
N HIS A 530 1.66 -0.44 -15.36
CA HIS A 530 0.76 -1.48 -14.87
C HIS A 530 0.02 -1.06 -13.59
N TYR A 531 0.67 -0.33 -12.68
CA TYR A 531 -0.01 0.21 -11.51
C TYR A 531 -0.70 1.54 -11.79
N ALA A 532 -0.07 2.46 -12.53
CA ALA A 532 -0.68 3.76 -12.82
C ALA A 532 -2.05 3.62 -13.54
N PHE A 533 -2.20 2.58 -14.36
CA PHE A 533 -3.41 2.24 -15.08
C PHE A 533 -4.26 1.17 -14.37
N TRP A 534 -4.09 0.91 -13.08
CA TRP A 534 -4.99 -0.03 -12.38
C TRP A 534 -6.49 0.27 -12.55
N PRO A 535 -6.93 1.54 -12.54
CA PRO A 535 -8.37 1.84 -12.60
C PRO A 535 -9.03 1.45 -13.92
N ILE A 536 -8.27 1.36 -15.03
CA ILE A 536 -8.86 0.99 -16.33
C ILE A 536 -9.27 -0.48 -16.38
N TRP A 537 -8.86 -1.34 -15.43
CA TRP A 537 -9.46 -2.68 -15.27
C TRP A 537 -10.98 -2.64 -15.07
N GLY A 538 -11.52 -1.53 -14.55
CA GLY A 538 -12.96 -1.34 -14.44
C GLY A 538 -13.69 -1.45 -15.79
N ILE A 539 -13.04 -1.09 -16.90
CA ILE A 539 -13.63 -1.15 -18.26
C ILE A 539 -13.94 -2.60 -18.67
N PRO A 540 -12.95 -3.51 -18.81
CA PRO A 540 -13.23 -4.86 -19.24
C PRO A 540 -14.06 -5.62 -18.22
N ILE A 541 -13.85 -5.40 -16.92
CA ILE A 541 -14.64 -6.08 -15.88
C ILE A 541 -16.12 -5.69 -16.00
N THR A 542 -16.42 -4.40 -16.21
CA THR A 542 -17.80 -3.94 -16.41
C THR A 542 -18.39 -4.53 -17.69
N LEU A 543 -17.69 -4.42 -18.82
CA LEU A 543 -18.17 -4.92 -20.11
C LEU A 543 -18.43 -6.43 -20.08
N TYR A 544 -17.50 -7.24 -19.58
CA TYR A 544 -17.67 -8.68 -19.49
C TYR A 544 -18.67 -9.13 -18.41
N SER A 545 -19.03 -8.25 -17.45
CA SER A 545 -20.06 -8.54 -16.44
C SER A 545 -21.48 -8.26 -16.91
N PHE A 546 -21.68 -7.39 -17.90
CA PHE A 546 -23.02 -6.99 -18.35
C PHE A 546 -23.28 -7.39 -19.80
N LEU A 547 -22.36 -7.12 -20.72
CA LEU A 547 -22.62 -7.23 -22.15
C LEU A 547 -22.91 -8.68 -22.61
N PRO A 548 -22.09 -9.69 -22.27
CA PRO A 548 -22.39 -11.08 -22.62
C PRO A 548 -23.70 -11.60 -22.04
N GLN A 549 -24.07 -11.15 -20.84
CA GLN A 549 -25.24 -11.61 -20.10
C GLN A 549 -26.52 -11.00 -20.64
N LEU A 550 -26.50 -9.70 -20.94
CA LEU A 550 -27.60 -9.03 -21.62
C LEU A 550 -27.83 -9.60 -23.02
N ALA A 551 -26.75 -9.92 -23.75
CA ALA A 551 -26.85 -10.62 -25.02
C ALA A 551 -27.44 -12.05 -24.86
N LEU A 552 -27.07 -12.77 -23.80
CA LEU A 552 -27.60 -14.11 -23.51
C LEU A 552 -29.11 -14.08 -23.24
N LEU A 553 -29.60 -13.11 -22.45
CA LEU A 553 -31.04 -12.92 -22.21
C LEU A 553 -31.83 -12.64 -23.50
N ASN A 554 -31.19 -12.03 -24.49
CA ASN A 554 -31.78 -11.69 -25.78
C ASN A 554 -31.47 -12.73 -26.88
N LYS A 555 -30.88 -13.88 -26.53
CA LYS A 555 -30.48 -14.96 -27.46
C LYS A 555 -29.52 -14.51 -28.57
N VAL A 556 -28.79 -13.42 -28.34
CA VAL A 556 -27.76 -12.89 -29.24
C VAL A 556 -26.42 -13.53 -28.89
N SER A 557 -25.81 -14.19 -29.87
CA SER A 557 -24.47 -14.77 -29.75
C SER A 557 -23.42 -13.72 -30.06
N ILE A 558 -22.50 -13.45 -29.11
CA ILE A 558 -21.38 -12.51 -29.29
C ILE A 558 -20.01 -13.20 -29.31
N PHE A 559 -19.98 -14.49 -28.98
CA PHE A 559 -18.78 -15.31 -28.97
C PHE A 559 -18.83 -16.34 -30.11
N PRO A 560 -17.68 -16.87 -30.57
CA PRO A 560 -17.65 -17.97 -31.54
C PRO A 560 -18.45 -19.17 -31.05
N LYS A 561 -19.02 -19.93 -31.98
CA LYS A 561 -19.62 -21.23 -31.70
C LYS A 561 -18.55 -22.22 -31.22
N VAL A 562 -18.95 -23.20 -30.42
CA VAL A 562 -18.04 -24.25 -29.90
C VAL A 562 -17.37 -25.05 -31.03
N SER A 563 -18.06 -25.21 -32.16
CA SER A 563 -17.56 -25.86 -33.36
C SER A 563 -16.52 -25.04 -34.13
N GLU A 564 -16.39 -23.73 -33.86
CA GLU A 564 -15.42 -22.87 -34.54
C GLU A 564 -14.04 -22.91 -33.88
N PRO A 565 -12.93 -22.97 -34.66
CA PRO A 565 -11.57 -22.96 -34.11
C PRO A 565 -11.29 -21.76 -33.20
N TRP A 566 -11.93 -20.62 -33.46
CA TRP A 566 -11.77 -19.42 -32.65
C TRP A 566 -12.27 -19.57 -31.21
N CYS A 567 -13.18 -20.51 -30.91
CA CYS A 567 -13.59 -20.80 -29.53
C CYS A 567 -12.40 -21.21 -28.67
N PHE A 568 -11.53 -22.08 -29.20
CA PHE A 568 -10.35 -22.56 -28.47
C PHE A 568 -9.36 -21.44 -28.14
N LEU A 569 -9.31 -20.37 -28.94
CA LEU A 569 -8.49 -19.19 -28.64
C LEU A 569 -8.97 -18.49 -27.36
N TYR A 570 -10.28 -18.29 -27.20
CA TYR A 570 -10.85 -17.67 -26.00
C TYR A 570 -10.60 -18.53 -24.75
N VAL A 571 -10.78 -19.85 -24.89
CA VAL A 571 -10.50 -20.81 -23.81
C VAL A 571 -9.02 -20.78 -23.43
N PHE A 572 -8.11 -20.78 -24.40
CA PHE A 572 -6.66 -20.70 -24.16
C PHE A 572 -6.27 -19.41 -23.44
N LEU A 573 -6.79 -18.26 -23.88
CA LEU A 573 -6.52 -16.97 -23.24
C LEU A 573 -7.03 -16.95 -21.80
N PHE A 574 -8.28 -17.36 -21.57
CA PHE A 574 -8.86 -17.38 -20.23
C PHE A 574 -8.08 -18.29 -19.28
N LEU A 575 -7.86 -19.56 -19.67
CA LEU A 575 -7.14 -20.53 -18.84
C LEU A 575 -5.66 -20.17 -18.70
N GLY A 576 -5.03 -19.59 -19.72
CA GLY A 576 -3.64 -19.17 -19.68
C GLY A 576 -3.41 -18.03 -18.70
N ALA A 577 -4.23 -16.98 -18.73
CA ALA A 577 -4.14 -15.87 -17.78
C ALA A 577 -4.41 -16.31 -16.34
N TYR A 578 -5.52 -17.02 -16.10
CA TYR A 578 -5.87 -17.52 -14.78
C TYR A 578 -4.87 -18.54 -14.25
N GLY A 579 -4.38 -19.43 -15.11
CA GLY A 579 -3.40 -20.46 -14.76
C GLY A 579 -2.04 -19.88 -14.40
N GLN A 580 -1.54 -18.90 -15.17
CA GLN A 580 -0.28 -18.22 -14.84
C GLN A 580 -0.40 -17.46 -13.52
N ASP A 581 -1.50 -16.74 -13.32
CA ASP A 581 -1.76 -16.00 -12.09
C ASP A 581 -1.90 -16.92 -10.86
N PHE A 582 -2.63 -18.03 -11.00
CA PHE A 582 -2.75 -19.07 -9.98
C PHE A 582 -1.37 -19.63 -9.58
N LEU A 583 -0.56 -20.01 -10.59
CA LEU A 583 0.77 -20.53 -10.36
C LEU A 583 1.67 -19.51 -9.65
N ASP A 584 1.62 -18.24 -10.04
CA ASP A 584 2.36 -17.18 -9.38
C ASP A 584 1.96 -17.02 -7.91
N PHE A 585 0.66 -17.07 -7.62
CA PHE A 585 0.11 -16.91 -6.29
C PHE A 585 0.46 -18.08 -5.35
N VAL A 586 0.33 -19.32 -5.83
CA VAL A 586 0.64 -20.53 -5.04
C VAL A 586 2.14 -20.64 -4.80
N LEU A 587 2.99 -20.35 -5.80
CA LEU A 587 4.45 -20.35 -5.62
C LEU A 587 4.94 -19.25 -4.67
N ALA A 588 4.14 -18.22 -4.43
CA ALA A 588 4.40 -17.23 -3.38
C ALA A 588 3.90 -17.68 -1.98
N GLY A 589 3.45 -18.92 -1.83
CA GLY A 589 2.92 -19.47 -0.58
C GLY A 589 1.46 -19.10 -0.31
N GLY A 590 0.68 -18.80 -1.36
CA GLY A 590 -0.78 -18.63 -1.26
C GLY A 590 -1.52 -19.97 -1.33
N THR A 591 -2.70 -20.05 -0.72
CA THR A 591 -3.59 -21.23 -0.83
C THR A 591 -4.59 -21.05 -1.98
N VAL A 592 -5.16 -22.15 -2.48
CA VAL A 592 -6.21 -22.12 -3.53
C VAL A 592 -7.41 -21.27 -3.08
N ARG A 593 -7.84 -21.41 -1.83
CA ARG A 593 -8.97 -20.64 -1.28
C ARG A 593 -8.68 -19.14 -1.23
N ARG A 594 -7.48 -18.75 -0.80
CA ARG A 594 -7.03 -17.34 -0.80
C ARG A 594 -6.92 -16.79 -2.22
N TRP A 595 -6.42 -17.59 -3.16
CA TRP A 595 -6.37 -17.21 -4.56
C TRP A 595 -7.77 -16.95 -5.14
N TRP A 596 -8.73 -17.84 -4.87
CA TRP A 596 -10.11 -17.68 -5.32
C TRP A 596 -10.77 -16.42 -4.72
N ASN A 597 -10.55 -16.16 -3.42
CA ASN A 597 -10.99 -14.90 -2.80
C ASN A 597 -10.32 -13.68 -3.45
N ALA A 598 -9.04 -13.77 -3.85
CA ALA A 598 -8.38 -12.72 -4.60
C ALA A 598 -8.99 -12.48 -5.99
N GLN A 599 -9.46 -13.51 -6.69
CA GLN A 599 -10.20 -13.35 -7.95
C GLN A 599 -11.56 -12.68 -7.72
N ARG A 600 -12.29 -13.10 -6.69
CA ARG A 600 -13.55 -12.46 -6.28
C ARG A 600 -13.33 -10.98 -6.00
N MET A 601 -12.30 -10.65 -5.23
CA MET A 601 -11.97 -9.27 -4.87
C MET A 601 -11.49 -8.44 -6.05
N TRP A 602 -10.80 -9.04 -7.03
CA TRP A 602 -10.46 -8.37 -8.27
C TRP A 602 -11.71 -7.93 -9.05
N MET A 603 -12.74 -8.79 -9.17
CA MET A 603 -14.03 -8.42 -9.76
C MET A 603 -14.77 -7.37 -8.93
N ILE A 604 -14.84 -7.55 -7.60
CA ILE A 604 -15.49 -6.58 -6.71
C ILE A 604 -14.85 -5.19 -6.88
N ARG A 605 -13.52 -5.09 -6.83
CA ARG A 605 -12.79 -3.82 -7.01
C ARG A 605 -13.05 -3.22 -8.40
N GLY A 606 -13.09 -4.06 -9.44
CA GLY A 606 -13.41 -3.65 -10.81
C GLY A 606 -14.77 -2.96 -10.94
N LEU A 607 -15.82 -3.58 -10.41
CA LEU A 607 -17.19 -3.06 -10.45
C LEU A 607 -17.48 -1.97 -9.40
N SER A 608 -16.53 -1.68 -8.51
CA SER A 608 -16.72 -0.70 -7.44
C SER A 608 -15.69 0.42 -7.52
N CYS A 609 -14.59 0.30 -6.78
CA CYS A 609 -13.63 1.37 -6.60
C CYS A 609 -12.94 1.77 -7.90
N PHE A 610 -12.63 0.85 -8.82
CA PHE A 610 -11.97 1.18 -10.10
C PHE A 610 -12.88 1.99 -11.03
N LEU A 611 -14.13 1.55 -11.17
CA LEU A 611 -15.13 2.24 -11.97
C LEU A 611 -15.45 3.63 -11.38
N LEU A 612 -15.80 3.68 -10.09
CA LEU A 612 -16.21 4.93 -9.46
C LEU A 612 -15.06 5.92 -9.26
N SER A 613 -13.82 5.46 -9.03
CA SER A 613 -12.66 6.37 -9.01
C SER A 613 -12.41 7.02 -10.36
N SER A 614 -12.62 6.28 -11.46
CA SER A 614 -12.43 6.79 -12.81
C SER A 614 -13.47 7.87 -13.13
N VAL A 615 -14.73 7.64 -12.75
CA VAL A 615 -15.79 8.65 -12.86
C VAL A 615 -15.49 9.87 -12.00
N GLU A 616 -15.14 9.68 -10.72
CA GLU A 616 -14.82 10.81 -9.82
C GLU A 616 -13.61 11.63 -10.32
N TYR A 617 -12.57 10.95 -10.79
CA TYR A 617 -11.40 11.62 -11.38
C TYR A 617 -11.80 12.45 -12.61
N LEU A 618 -12.62 11.90 -13.51
CA LEU A 618 -13.10 12.63 -14.69
C LEU A 618 -13.95 13.85 -14.31
N LEU A 619 -14.89 13.69 -13.38
CA LEU A 619 -15.72 14.80 -12.89
C LEU A 619 -14.88 15.90 -12.24
N LYS A 620 -13.86 15.54 -11.46
CA LYS A 620 -12.89 16.50 -10.91
C LYS A 620 -12.10 17.21 -12.00
N SER A 621 -11.59 16.47 -12.98
CA SER A 621 -10.82 17.04 -14.10
C SER A 621 -11.65 18.00 -14.94
N LEU A 622 -12.98 17.85 -14.95
CA LEU A 622 -13.93 18.78 -15.56
C LEU A 622 -14.38 19.93 -14.62
N GLY A 623 -13.90 19.98 -13.37
CA GLY A 623 -14.26 21.00 -12.39
C GLY A 623 -15.64 20.82 -11.74
N ILE A 624 -16.27 19.65 -11.88
CA ILE A 624 -17.64 19.38 -11.41
C ILE A 624 -17.68 18.94 -9.93
N SER A 625 -16.61 18.34 -9.41
CA SER A 625 -16.54 17.82 -8.03
C SER A 625 -15.20 18.05 -7.35
N THR A 626 -15.21 18.17 -6.02
CA THR A 626 -14.00 18.18 -5.18
C THR A 626 -13.75 16.79 -4.56
N HIS A 627 -12.49 16.49 -4.24
CA HIS A 627 -12.17 15.26 -3.50
C HIS A 627 -12.64 15.34 -2.06
N SER A 628 -13.29 14.28 -1.58
CA SER A 628 -13.40 14.01 -0.15
C SER A 628 -12.33 12.98 0.24
N PHE A 629 -11.33 13.43 1.00
CA PHE A 629 -10.37 12.53 1.63
C PHE A 629 -10.90 12.16 3.02
N SER A 630 -11.20 10.88 3.24
CA SER A 630 -11.54 10.36 4.57
C SER A 630 -10.50 9.32 4.99
N LEU A 631 -9.98 9.50 6.22
CA LEU A 631 -9.19 8.48 6.90
C LEU A 631 -10.11 7.30 7.25
N THR A 632 -9.64 6.09 6.94
CA THR A 632 -10.25 4.82 7.40
C THR A 632 -10.00 4.67 8.89
N SER A 633 -11.02 4.22 9.64
CA SER A 633 -10.87 3.96 11.06
C SER A 633 -10.00 2.72 11.30
N LYS A 634 -9.16 2.75 12.33
CA LYS A 634 -8.43 1.59 12.87
C LYS A 634 -9.05 1.08 14.17
N VAL A 635 -10.20 1.63 14.54
CA VAL A 635 -10.98 1.15 15.68
C VAL A 635 -11.75 -0.09 15.27
N LEU A 636 -11.63 -1.15 16.07
CA LEU A 636 -12.33 -2.41 15.87
C LEU A 636 -13.73 -2.34 16.48
N ASP A 637 -14.73 -2.78 15.70
CA ASP A 637 -16.07 -3.11 16.20
C ASP A 637 -16.14 -4.62 16.42
N ASP A 638 -16.57 -5.05 17.60
CA ASP A 638 -16.57 -6.47 18.00
C ASP A 638 -17.46 -7.34 17.11
N GLU A 639 -18.61 -6.83 16.68
CA GLU A 639 -19.52 -7.58 15.81
C GLU A 639 -18.95 -7.70 14.39
N GLN A 640 -18.34 -6.63 13.87
CA GLN A 640 -17.67 -6.64 12.57
C GLN A 640 -16.45 -7.58 12.58
N SER A 641 -15.66 -7.54 13.65
CA SER A 641 -14.49 -8.39 13.86
C SER A 641 -14.88 -9.87 13.87
N LYS A 642 -15.94 -10.22 14.60
CA LYS A 642 -16.46 -11.60 14.63
C LYS A 642 -16.86 -12.11 13.23
N ARG A 643 -17.52 -11.27 12.42
CA ARG A 643 -17.91 -11.63 11.05
C ARG A 643 -16.68 -11.78 10.15
N TYR A 644 -15.70 -10.89 10.30
CA TYR A 644 -14.44 -10.98 9.59
C TYR A 644 -13.71 -12.30 9.90
N ASP A 645 -13.59 -12.68 11.17
CA ASP A 645 -12.95 -13.94 11.60
C ASP A 645 -13.65 -15.18 11.01
N GLN A 646 -14.98 -15.14 10.93
CA GLN A 646 -15.79 -16.18 10.29
C GLN A 646 -15.70 -16.20 8.76
N SER A 647 -14.89 -15.32 8.16
CA SER A 647 -14.77 -15.17 6.71
C SER A 647 -16.12 -14.88 6.06
N ILE A 648 -16.82 -13.86 6.58
CA ILE A 648 -18.07 -13.35 6.05
C ILE A 648 -17.85 -11.92 5.53
N PHE A 649 -18.37 -11.63 4.32
CA PHE A 649 -18.33 -10.28 3.75
C PHE A 649 -19.22 -9.31 4.51
N GLU A 650 -18.74 -8.09 4.76
CA GLU A 650 -19.49 -7.02 5.42
C GLU A 650 -20.08 -6.03 4.41
N PHE A 651 -21.40 -6.06 4.20
CA PHE A 651 -22.09 -5.13 3.31
C PHE A 651 -22.96 -4.10 4.04
N GLY A 652 -23.08 -4.21 5.37
CA GLY A 652 -24.08 -3.53 6.20
C GLY A 652 -24.18 -2.02 6.08
N VAL A 653 -23.09 -1.37 5.65
CA VAL A 653 -23.03 0.09 5.51
C VAL A 653 -23.48 0.51 4.10
N PRO A 654 -24.55 1.30 3.94
CA PRO A 654 -24.99 1.80 2.64
C PRO A 654 -23.88 2.57 1.93
N SER A 655 -23.55 2.16 0.71
CA SER A 655 -22.52 2.82 -0.09
C SER A 655 -22.79 2.67 -1.59
N PRO A 656 -22.59 3.73 -2.41
CA PRO A 656 -22.65 3.65 -3.87
C PRO A 656 -21.69 2.62 -4.46
N LEU A 657 -20.60 2.30 -3.76
CA LEU A 657 -19.63 1.28 -4.18
C LEU A 657 -20.26 -0.11 -4.37
N PHE A 658 -21.39 -0.38 -3.71
CA PHE A 658 -22.07 -1.67 -3.79
C PHE A 658 -23.13 -1.75 -4.89
N VAL A 659 -23.50 -0.61 -5.52
CA VAL A 659 -24.57 -0.58 -6.52
C VAL A 659 -24.20 -1.35 -7.79
N PRO A 660 -23.08 -1.08 -8.50
CA PRO A 660 -22.79 -1.79 -9.75
C PRO A 660 -22.46 -3.26 -9.50
N LEU A 661 -21.88 -3.58 -8.34
CA LEU A 661 -21.65 -4.95 -7.88
C LEU A 661 -22.96 -5.74 -7.74
N THR A 662 -23.94 -5.14 -7.07
CA THR A 662 -25.27 -5.74 -6.86
C THR A 662 -26.02 -5.87 -8.19
N MET A 663 -25.92 -4.88 -9.08
CA MET A 663 -26.47 -4.96 -10.44
C MET A 663 -25.88 -6.14 -11.23
N ALA A 664 -24.56 -6.28 -11.23
CA ALA A 664 -23.89 -7.37 -11.92
C ALA A 664 -24.33 -8.73 -11.37
N ALA A 665 -24.41 -8.86 -10.03
CA ALA A 665 -24.90 -10.08 -9.41
C ALA A 665 -26.32 -10.43 -9.88
N ILE A 666 -27.26 -9.47 -9.86
CA ILE A 666 -28.65 -9.68 -10.29
C ILE A 666 -28.71 -10.12 -11.76
N ILE A 667 -28.12 -9.34 -12.67
CA ILE A 667 -28.18 -9.62 -14.11
C ILE A 667 -27.55 -10.97 -14.43
N ASN A 668 -26.39 -11.31 -13.85
CA ASN A 668 -25.72 -12.59 -14.10
C ASN A 668 -26.53 -13.78 -13.58
N LEU A 669 -27.22 -13.65 -12.44
CA LEU A 669 -28.06 -14.71 -11.91
C LEU A 669 -29.25 -15.00 -12.83
N PHE A 670 -29.98 -13.96 -13.22
CA PHE A 670 -31.12 -14.10 -14.14
C PHE A 670 -30.69 -14.62 -15.51
N SER A 671 -29.56 -14.12 -16.04
CA SER A 671 -29.03 -14.56 -17.33
C SER A 671 -28.59 -16.03 -17.30
N PHE A 672 -27.96 -16.47 -16.21
CA PHE A 672 -27.56 -17.86 -16.06
C PHE A 672 -28.77 -18.80 -15.91
N ALA A 673 -29.76 -18.44 -15.09
CA ALA A 673 -30.99 -19.20 -14.93
C ALA A 673 -31.77 -19.30 -16.26
N TRP A 674 -31.89 -18.19 -16.98
CA TRP A 674 -32.51 -18.15 -18.30
C TRP A 674 -31.74 -19.00 -19.32
N GLY A 675 -30.42 -18.89 -19.34
CA GLY A 675 -29.55 -19.69 -20.20
C GLY A 675 -29.71 -21.19 -19.97
N LEU A 676 -29.87 -21.63 -18.72
CA LEU A 676 -30.14 -23.04 -18.39
C LEU A 676 -31.48 -23.52 -18.98
N ILE A 677 -32.54 -22.71 -18.88
CA ILE A 677 -33.85 -23.03 -19.47
C ILE A 677 -33.73 -23.19 -20.99
N GLU A 678 -33.08 -22.23 -21.65
CA GLU A 678 -32.85 -22.28 -23.11
C GLU A 678 -31.97 -23.46 -23.55
N PHE A 679 -31.08 -23.95 -22.68
CA PHE A 679 -30.26 -25.12 -22.98
C PHE A 679 -31.07 -26.42 -22.94
N TRP A 680 -32.08 -26.48 -22.06
CA TRP A 680 -32.99 -27.62 -21.94
C TRP A 680 -34.01 -27.66 -23.09
N ASP A 681 -34.56 -26.51 -23.48
CA ASP A 681 -35.40 -26.43 -24.67
C ASP A 681 -34.57 -26.69 -25.94
N ASN A 682 -35.09 -27.45 -26.92
CA ASN A 682 -34.38 -27.80 -28.16
C ASN A 682 -34.23 -26.61 -29.15
N GLY A 683 -33.78 -25.45 -28.66
CA GLY A 683 -33.50 -24.27 -29.46
C GLY A 683 -32.32 -24.46 -30.42
N SER A 684 -32.36 -23.76 -31.56
CA SER A 684 -31.43 -23.90 -32.68
C SER A 684 -30.07 -23.20 -32.51
N ASN A 685 -29.84 -22.42 -31.45
CA ASN A 685 -28.62 -21.62 -31.24
C ASN A 685 -27.80 -21.98 -29.97
N LYS A 686 -27.84 -23.24 -29.51
CA LYS A 686 -27.16 -23.67 -28.28
C LYS A 686 -25.64 -23.47 -28.33
N GLU A 687 -25.00 -23.78 -29.46
CA GLU A 687 -23.54 -23.69 -29.60
C GLU A 687 -23.02 -22.25 -29.51
N GLY A 688 -23.77 -21.26 -30.01
CA GLY A 688 -23.37 -19.86 -30.00
C GLY A 688 -23.48 -19.20 -28.62
N LEU A 689 -24.30 -19.74 -27.72
CA LEU A 689 -24.54 -19.17 -26.38
C LEU A 689 -23.69 -19.82 -25.28
N ALA A 690 -23.00 -20.93 -25.58
CA ALA A 690 -22.26 -21.73 -24.61
C ALA A 690 -21.21 -20.92 -23.83
N LEU A 691 -20.38 -20.12 -24.50
CA LEU A 691 -19.34 -19.32 -23.84
C LEU A 691 -19.94 -18.22 -22.95
N GLN A 692 -21.06 -17.60 -23.35
CA GLN A 692 -21.78 -16.62 -22.52
C GLN A 692 -22.34 -17.27 -21.26
N MET A 693 -22.85 -18.51 -21.38
CA MET A 693 -23.37 -19.28 -20.25
C MET A 693 -22.26 -19.69 -19.27
N VAL A 694 -21.11 -20.15 -19.77
CA VAL A 694 -19.93 -20.46 -18.94
C VAL A 694 -19.46 -19.23 -18.19
N LEU A 695 -19.37 -18.08 -18.86
CA LEU A 695 -18.99 -16.81 -18.24
C LEU A 695 -19.99 -16.36 -17.16
N ALA A 696 -21.30 -16.42 -17.46
CA ALA A 696 -22.35 -16.09 -16.51
C ALA A 696 -22.29 -17.01 -15.28
N GLY A 697 -22.11 -18.32 -15.46
CA GLY A 697 -21.93 -19.28 -14.38
C GLY A 697 -20.69 -18.98 -13.53
N PHE A 698 -19.56 -18.65 -14.17
CA PHE A 698 -18.34 -18.26 -13.47
C PHE A 698 -18.54 -17.01 -12.60
N ILE A 699 -19.25 -15.99 -13.10
CA ILE A 699 -19.56 -14.77 -12.34
C ILE A 699 -20.53 -15.09 -11.20
N VAL A 700 -21.58 -15.88 -11.44
CA VAL A 700 -22.53 -16.33 -10.40
C VAL A 700 -21.79 -17.02 -9.24
N LEU A 701 -20.85 -17.92 -9.53
CA LEU A 701 -20.03 -18.59 -8.51
C LEU A 701 -19.20 -17.61 -7.67
N ASN A 702 -18.71 -16.54 -8.29
CA ASN A 702 -17.98 -15.51 -7.56
C ASN A 702 -18.89 -14.56 -6.76
N CYS A 703 -20.13 -14.37 -7.22
CA CYS A 703 -21.15 -13.56 -6.57
C CYS A 703 -21.92 -14.25 -5.43
N LEU A 704 -21.64 -15.52 -5.11
CA LEU A 704 -22.30 -16.24 -4.01
C LEU A 704 -22.41 -15.45 -2.69
N PRO A 705 -21.36 -14.76 -2.19
CA PRO A 705 -21.49 -13.96 -0.97
C PRO A 705 -22.46 -12.79 -1.09
N ILE A 706 -22.63 -12.23 -2.30
CA ILE A 706 -23.53 -11.11 -2.57
C ILE A 706 -24.98 -11.61 -2.57
N TYR A 707 -25.27 -12.76 -3.20
CA TYR A 707 -26.60 -13.37 -3.15
C TYR A 707 -27.01 -13.71 -1.72
N GLY A 708 -26.08 -14.28 -0.94
CA GLY A 708 -26.30 -14.53 0.48
C GLY A 708 -26.60 -13.23 1.26
N ALA A 709 -25.87 -12.15 0.96
CA ALA A 709 -26.09 -10.85 1.57
C ALA A 709 -27.41 -10.17 1.16
N ILE A 710 -27.95 -10.44 -0.03
CA ILE A 710 -29.24 -9.88 -0.47
C ILE A 710 -30.40 -10.67 0.15
N ALA A 711 -30.38 -12.00 0.03
CA ALA A 711 -31.56 -12.84 0.24
C ALA A 711 -31.54 -13.70 1.51
N LEU A 712 -30.36 -14.16 1.95
CA LEU A 712 -30.26 -15.21 2.97
C LEU A 712 -29.89 -14.69 4.37
N ARG A 713 -29.29 -13.50 4.46
CA ARG A 713 -28.81 -12.94 5.72
C ARG A 713 -29.85 -12.04 6.39
N SER A 714 -29.87 -12.12 7.72
CA SER A 714 -30.66 -11.27 8.62
C SER A 714 -29.80 -10.46 9.61
N ASP A 715 -28.48 -10.66 9.61
CA ASP A 715 -27.54 -9.93 10.46
C ASP A 715 -27.19 -8.54 9.90
N LYS A 716 -26.50 -7.71 10.70
CA LYS A 716 -26.14 -6.33 10.33
C LYS A 716 -25.21 -6.22 9.11
N GLY A 717 -24.50 -7.28 8.73
CA GLY A 717 -23.64 -7.29 7.54
C GLY A 717 -24.38 -7.62 6.24
N LYS A 718 -25.71 -7.76 6.27
CA LYS A 718 -26.60 -7.89 5.11
C LYS A 718 -26.44 -6.71 4.12
N MET A 719 -26.67 -6.94 2.84
CA MET A 719 -26.78 -5.87 1.85
C MET A 719 -27.94 -4.93 2.21
N PRO A 720 -27.71 -3.61 2.33
CA PRO A 720 -28.77 -2.66 2.68
C PRO A 720 -29.92 -2.70 1.68
N THR A 721 -31.15 -2.63 2.20
CA THR A 721 -32.36 -2.69 1.37
C THR A 721 -32.38 -1.59 0.32
N GLN A 722 -31.95 -0.37 0.67
CA GLN A 722 -31.86 0.75 -0.26
C GLN A 722 -30.94 0.44 -1.46
N ILE A 723 -29.76 -0.14 -1.21
CA ILE A 723 -28.82 -0.53 -2.28
C ILE A 723 -29.43 -1.63 -3.15
N THR A 724 -30.08 -2.62 -2.54
CA THR A 724 -30.75 -3.71 -3.26
C THR A 724 -31.86 -3.18 -4.18
N VAL A 725 -32.71 -2.27 -3.68
CA VAL A 725 -33.83 -1.69 -4.45
C VAL A 725 -33.30 -0.85 -5.62
N ILE A 726 -32.35 0.05 -5.36
CA ILE A 726 -31.74 0.89 -6.41
C ILE A 726 -31.09 0.00 -7.49
N SER A 727 -30.30 -0.98 -7.07
CA SER A 727 -29.60 -1.87 -8.00
C SER A 727 -30.56 -2.73 -8.81
N THR A 728 -31.66 -3.19 -8.22
CA THR A 728 -32.71 -3.94 -8.91
C THR A 728 -33.38 -3.07 -9.98
N PHE A 729 -33.78 -1.84 -9.62
CA PHE A 729 -34.39 -0.90 -10.56
C PHE A 729 -33.45 -0.59 -11.74
N LEU A 730 -32.18 -0.28 -11.45
CA LEU A 730 -31.18 -0.01 -12.48
C LEU A 730 -30.88 -1.23 -13.35
N SER A 731 -30.90 -2.44 -12.78
CA SER A 731 -30.72 -3.69 -13.53
C SER A 731 -31.86 -3.93 -14.52
N VAL A 732 -33.11 -3.71 -14.08
CA VAL A 732 -34.29 -3.81 -14.95
C VAL A 732 -34.26 -2.76 -16.04
N ALA A 733 -33.93 -1.51 -15.70
CA ALA A 733 -33.80 -0.44 -16.69
C ALA A 733 -32.72 -0.76 -17.75
N LEU A 734 -31.56 -1.26 -17.31
CA LEU A 734 -30.48 -1.67 -18.21
C LEU A 734 -30.90 -2.86 -19.09
N TYR A 735 -31.62 -3.83 -18.54
CA TYR A 735 -32.17 -4.94 -19.31
C TYR A 735 -33.19 -4.47 -20.36
N ILE A 736 -34.15 -3.62 -20.00
CA ILE A 736 -35.14 -3.07 -20.92
C ILE A 736 -34.44 -2.32 -22.06
N PHE A 737 -33.47 -1.46 -21.73
CA PHE A 737 -32.67 -0.75 -22.72
C PHE A 737 -31.95 -1.71 -23.67
N ALA A 738 -31.29 -2.74 -23.13
CA ALA A 738 -30.62 -3.75 -23.94
C ALA A 738 -31.59 -4.55 -24.81
N TYR A 739 -32.77 -4.91 -24.28
CA TYR A 739 -33.82 -5.61 -25.01
C TYR A 739 -34.34 -4.80 -26.21
N LEU A 740 -34.59 -3.49 -26.01
CA LEU A 740 -35.04 -2.60 -27.07
C LEU A 740 -34.01 -2.43 -28.19
N ILE A 741 -32.72 -2.50 -27.85
CA ILE A 741 -31.62 -2.39 -28.80
C ILE A 741 -31.36 -3.72 -29.50
N LEU A 742 -31.27 -4.84 -28.77
CA LEU A 742 -30.86 -6.15 -29.29
C LEU A 742 -31.96 -6.89 -30.08
N LYS A 743 -33.21 -6.45 -29.97
CA LYS A 743 -34.35 -7.02 -30.72
C LYS A 743 -34.52 -6.40 -32.12
N GLN A 744 -33.83 -5.30 -32.42
CA GLN A 744 -33.73 -4.73 -33.77
C GLN A 744 -32.73 -5.53 -34.60
#